data_AF-A0A4Q1KNE8-F1
#
_entry.id   AF-A0A4Q1KNE8-F1
#
_cell.length_a   1.000
_cell.length_b   1.000
_cell.length_c   1.000
_cell.angle_alpha   90.00
_cell.angle_beta   90.00
_cell.angle_gamma   90.00
#
_symmetry.space_group_name_H-M   'P 1'
#
loop_
_entity.id
_entity.type
_entity.pdbx_description
1 polymer ?
#
loop_
_entity_poly.entity_id
_entity_poly.type
_entity_poly.pdbx_seq_one_letter_code
_entity_poly.pdbx_strand_id
1 'polypeptide(L)'
;MKSILTFFFVCVGVFSFAQSKSFNDYYNLYIEGYKSNDLVKMKEGSEGLMINFSDEFAGYYLHSYYQILKGDLQAAQLASTQALNIQPLMPYPYFTEAYINLLNGNTEKAFQNLEWAMQVTTAQSAQDIIDDIIKIETFTKKDLSPLKNKWLSYYQNKTLNINKAIELDNCVIGILTQGKKCANLDAQFAYYSGQRNANPLFQKMLPLLKAVTFYYGGNTNESINQFDYFLEISKNDTALVGKRAYAMYFLSVIKNNSFNKPGALVTINEGINEKLKLPFATLALANMQLHKIHVLVKMENKQQEKLQTAYQLEQTATKINNDYFKAKAYNSIGAYHVFDGPQAERGKAGTYLTKAYNLAKKMNDANLMNEISGNLVIIKAKQGLHEEAKKLTEEAVANSLKENDFSGAQNLYNNLGFLYYNQKDYTNAISQFEKSIALADKVKENLTAKQKLEYNNTIAGVYKGMIMSCQNTKDVAKLFAVQEQSRSGYLKEQLNKNIPLATISDAQQLLQKEEVLINYSVGQPGEIIMSVITKDKAEIRYHYPIDELLSFKKAYTNKAKKIPATINPYLSDLQVDYTDGELVRYATKQAAYKKEDFVTLIEWTRQLLKEANPQLQTIQNDFLHFWYNLTLQPIQDILATHPKVIISATEELNYLPFETFLSPKNQYFVSTHDVKYIPNTTIWKIMANRKYPENRKSVIAFGGALYQPSGNVKPTARGIEDFYKISDAINKKIGKGIYNFKPELEAIGFGGANYLAGTLKEVQFVGTLSNDIKVFTGLGMSESNFKKLNATGELKQYKNLLISTHGFTGDVIPEFSGVMFSQPNGGDGNEDTFLLAPEIVKLNLNADLVVLSACDTGLGKLYGGEGINGLNSSFLVAGSNATLLSLWPVDDAGTALTMQNLFKKIVQQNAKAPETLNQIKRSFINGDFGERYMHPQFWAPFLYNGI
;
A
#
# COMPACT_ATOMS: atom_id res chain seq x y z
N MET A 1 23.31 -53.64 10.11
CA MET A 1 22.33 -52.79 9.38
C MET A 1 22.96 -52.10 8.17
N LYS A 2 24.13 -51.46 8.28
CA LYS A 2 24.82 -50.87 7.10
C LYS A 2 25.26 -51.89 6.04
N SER A 3 25.75 -53.07 6.44
CA SER A 3 26.02 -54.21 5.54
C SER A 3 24.74 -54.83 4.93
N ILE A 4 23.56 -54.36 5.35
CA ILE A 4 22.24 -54.95 5.09
C ILE A 4 21.42 -54.06 4.12
N LEU A 5 21.76 -52.77 3.96
CA LEU A 5 21.03 -51.84 3.08
C LEU A 5 22.00 -51.19 2.09
N THR A 6 21.70 -51.29 0.80
CA THR A 6 22.52 -50.74 -0.28
C THR A 6 22.07 -49.30 -0.54
N PHE A 7 22.71 -48.33 0.14
CA PHE A 7 22.39 -46.92 -0.07
C PHE A 7 23.14 -46.37 -1.28
N PHE A 8 22.39 -45.82 -2.24
CA PHE A 8 22.93 -45.29 -3.48
C PHE A 8 22.98 -43.75 -3.42
N PHE A 9 24.19 -43.17 -3.44
CA PHE A 9 24.40 -41.72 -3.45
C PHE A 9 24.41 -41.19 -4.89
N VAL A 10 23.30 -41.28 -5.61
CA VAL A 10 23.23 -40.72 -6.98
C VAL A 10 22.83 -39.25 -7.00
N CYS A 11 22.13 -38.74 -5.99
CA CYS A 11 21.34 -37.54 -6.19
C CYS A 11 21.69 -36.34 -5.32
N VAL A 12 22.96 -36.15 -4.97
CA VAL A 12 23.45 -34.81 -4.60
C VAL A 12 24.37 -34.24 -5.67
N GLY A 13 24.92 -35.09 -6.55
CA GLY A 13 25.68 -34.67 -7.74
C GLY A 13 24.84 -34.04 -8.85
N VAL A 14 23.50 -34.02 -8.74
CA VAL A 14 22.60 -33.33 -9.70
C VAL A 14 22.17 -31.95 -9.17
N PHE A 15 22.23 -31.74 -7.86
CA PHE A 15 21.99 -30.43 -7.20
C PHE A 15 23.25 -29.56 -7.12
N SER A 16 24.37 -30.04 -7.67
CA SER A 16 25.69 -29.38 -7.65
C SER A 16 25.77 -28.10 -8.48
N PHE A 17 24.73 -27.74 -9.23
CA PHE A 17 24.64 -26.43 -9.85
C PHE A 17 23.95 -25.47 -8.87
N ALA A 18 24.76 -24.87 -7.98
CA ALA A 18 24.46 -23.72 -7.11
C ALA A 18 24.18 -23.96 -5.61
N GLN A 19 24.88 -24.89 -4.96
CA GLN A 19 24.96 -24.87 -3.48
C GLN A 19 26.35 -24.49 -2.97
N SER A 20 26.35 -23.72 -1.89
CA SER A 20 27.54 -23.13 -1.25
C SER A 20 28.57 -24.19 -0.83
N LYS A 21 29.85 -23.80 -0.73
CA LYS A 21 30.93 -24.64 -0.19
C LYS A 21 30.52 -25.36 1.11
N SER A 22 29.85 -24.65 2.01
CA SER A 22 29.35 -25.17 3.28
C SER A 22 28.34 -26.32 3.15
N PHE A 23 27.49 -26.34 2.11
CA PHE A 23 26.59 -27.48 1.89
C PHE A 23 27.39 -28.74 1.58
N ASN A 24 28.34 -28.61 0.64
CA ASN A 24 29.20 -29.71 0.22
C ASN A 24 30.04 -30.24 1.38
N ASP A 25 30.50 -29.38 2.30
CA ASP A 25 31.27 -29.79 3.47
C ASP A 25 30.46 -30.73 4.38
N TYR A 26 29.21 -30.37 4.75
CA TYR A 26 28.36 -31.23 5.58
C TYR A 26 27.91 -32.51 4.85
N TYR A 27 27.60 -32.40 3.56
CA TYR A 27 27.27 -33.56 2.76
C TYR A 27 28.46 -34.54 2.68
N ASN A 28 29.65 -34.05 2.36
CA ASN A 28 30.85 -34.86 2.29
C ASN A 28 31.21 -35.50 3.64
N LEU A 29 31.00 -34.77 4.76
CA LEU A 29 31.15 -35.33 6.10
C LEU A 29 30.21 -36.51 6.34
N TYR A 30 28.94 -36.39 5.91
CA TYR A 30 28.00 -37.51 5.94
C TYR A 30 28.48 -38.69 5.07
N ILE A 31 28.94 -38.42 3.84
CA ILE A 31 29.45 -39.45 2.92
C ILE A 31 30.66 -40.17 3.50
N GLU A 32 31.60 -39.44 4.10
CA GLU A 32 32.78 -40.00 4.72
C GLU A 32 32.38 -40.90 5.91
N GLY A 33 31.45 -40.43 6.75
CA GLY A 33 30.87 -41.22 7.83
C GLY A 33 30.20 -42.49 7.31
N TYR A 34 29.40 -42.36 6.25
CA TYR A 34 28.80 -43.51 5.59
C TYR A 34 29.87 -44.45 5.05
N LYS A 35 30.92 -44.01 4.35
CA LYS A 35 31.94 -44.94 3.83
C LYS A 35 32.69 -45.64 4.95
N SER A 36 33.07 -44.91 5.99
CA SER A 36 33.86 -45.39 7.14
C SER A 36 33.06 -46.12 8.22
N ASN A 37 31.72 -46.15 8.15
CA ASN A 37 30.85 -46.69 9.21
C ASN A 37 30.89 -45.88 10.52
N ASP A 38 31.11 -44.57 10.40
CA ASP A 38 31.15 -43.63 11.51
C ASP A 38 29.80 -42.91 11.64
N LEU A 39 28.97 -43.37 12.58
CA LEU A 39 27.65 -42.80 12.86
C LEU A 39 27.74 -41.37 13.44
N VAL A 40 28.87 -40.98 14.04
CA VAL A 40 29.07 -39.62 14.56
C VAL A 40 29.19 -38.65 13.39
N LYS A 41 30.05 -38.96 12.41
CA LYS A 41 30.16 -38.15 11.18
C LYS A 41 28.86 -38.10 10.38
N MET A 42 28.12 -39.21 10.31
CA MET A 42 26.79 -39.22 9.67
C MET A 42 25.79 -38.33 10.41
N LYS A 43 25.79 -38.38 11.74
CA LYS A 43 24.94 -37.49 12.55
C LYS A 43 25.31 -36.03 12.31
N GLU A 44 26.59 -35.68 12.46
CA GLU A 44 27.09 -34.31 12.29
C GLU A 44 26.83 -33.75 10.88
N GLY A 45 27.07 -34.54 9.84
CA GLY A 45 26.79 -34.14 8.46
C GLY A 45 25.29 -33.92 8.20
N SER A 46 24.43 -34.83 8.66
CA SER A 46 22.98 -34.70 8.45
C SER A 46 22.35 -33.58 9.29
N GLU A 47 22.72 -33.44 10.56
CA GLU A 47 22.26 -32.35 11.43
C GLU A 47 22.80 -30.99 10.96
N GLY A 48 24.05 -30.93 10.50
CA GLY A 48 24.63 -29.74 9.90
C GLY A 48 23.87 -29.27 8.65
N LEU A 49 23.43 -30.21 7.80
CA LEU A 49 22.55 -29.92 6.68
C LEU A 49 21.16 -29.45 7.14
N MET A 50 20.55 -30.10 8.13
CA MET A 50 19.23 -29.69 8.64
C MET A 50 19.24 -28.29 9.28
N ILE A 51 20.33 -27.92 9.95
CA ILE A 51 20.47 -26.61 10.61
C ILE A 51 20.73 -25.49 9.59
N ASN A 52 21.70 -25.68 8.71
CA ASN A 52 22.16 -24.61 7.80
C ASN A 52 21.36 -24.57 6.48
N PHE A 53 20.66 -25.67 6.14
CA PHE A 53 19.90 -25.84 4.89
C PHE A 53 18.53 -26.47 5.18
N SER A 54 17.81 -25.93 6.17
CA SER A 54 16.55 -26.45 6.72
C SER A 54 15.38 -26.58 5.73
N ASP A 55 15.42 -25.89 4.58
CA ASP A 55 14.41 -26.03 3.51
C ASP A 55 14.86 -26.99 2.41
N GLU A 56 16.04 -27.63 2.55
CA GLU A 56 16.50 -28.70 1.67
C GLU A 56 16.11 -30.06 2.26
N PHE A 57 15.42 -30.87 1.46
CA PHE A 57 14.98 -32.19 1.91
C PHE A 57 16.17 -33.13 2.22
N ALA A 58 17.35 -32.85 1.64
CA ALA A 58 18.54 -33.70 1.73
C ALA A 58 18.99 -33.95 3.17
N GLY A 59 19.02 -32.91 4.03
CA GLY A 59 19.41 -33.09 5.43
C GLY A 59 18.50 -34.07 6.17
N TYR A 60 17.18 -33.91 6.01
CA TYR A 60 16.16 -34.77 6.63
C TYR A 60 16.17 -36.19 6.07
N TYR A 61 16.35 -36.32 4.75
CA TYR A 61 16.48 -37.60 4.07
C TYR A 61 17.69 -38.38 4.58
N LEU A 62 18.86 -37.74 4.64
CA LEU A 62 20.09 -38.35 5.16
C LEU A 62 19.96 -38.65 6.65
N HIS A 63 19.37 -37.76 7.44
CA HIS A 63 19.13 -38.00 8.86
C HIS A 63 18.19 -39.18 9.09
N SER A 64 17.14 -39.33 8.28
CA SER A 64 16.25 -40.49 8.36
C SER A 64 17.01 -41.80 8.14
N TYR A 65 17.89 -41.85 7.14
CA TYR A 65 18.73 -43.02 6.89
C TYR A 65 19.69 -43.30 8.05
N TYR A 66 20.32 -42.26 8.62
CA TYR A 66 21.13 -42.40 9.84
C TYR A 66 20.32 -43.02 11.00
N GLN A 67 19.07 -42.57 11.23
CA GLN A 67 18.21 -43.10 12.29
C GLN A 67 17.80 -44.56 12.03
N ILE A 68 17.59 -44.95 10.76
CA ILE A 68 17.42 -46.36 10.38
C ILE A 68 18.63 -47.17 10.83
N LEU A 69 19.86 -46.73 10.51
CA LEU A 69 21.08 -47.45 10.89
C LEU A 69 21.28 -47.54 12.42
N LYS A 70 20.80 -46.55 13.16
CA LYS A 70 20.79 -46.53 14.64
C LYS A 70 19.71 -47.46 15.22
N GLY A 71 18.72 -47.89 14.43
CA GLY A 71 17.58 -48.70 14.87
C GLY A 71 16.42 -47.88 15.44
N ASP A 72 16.42 -46.55 15.30
CA ASP A 72 15.35 -45.66 15.75
C ASP A 72 14.36 -45.39 14.61
N LEU A 73 13.45 -46.34 14.39
CA LEU A 73 12.49 -46.28 13.28
C LEU A 73 11.47 -45.14 13.43
N GLN A 74 11.19 -44.71 14.66
CA GLN A 74 10.28 -43.59 14.91
C GLN A 74 10.94 -42.26 14.51
N ALA A 75 12.20 -42.04 14.90
CA ALA A 75 12.95 -40.86 14.46
C ALA A 75 13.20 -40.88 12.95
N ALA A 76 13.44 -42.05 12.37
CA ALA A 76 13.55 -42.21 10.92
C ALA A 76 12.26 -41.80 10.19
N GLN A 77 11.10 -42.27 10.66
CA GLN A 77 9.79 -41.93 10.10
C GLN A 77 9.53 -40.42 10.17
N LEU A 78 9.86 -39.79 11.28
CA LEU A 78 9.67 -38.34 11.46
C LEU A 78 10.53 -37.55 10.46
N ALA A 79 11.81 -37.89 10.34
CA ALA A 79 12.73 -37.21 9.42
C ALA A 79 12.34 -37.44 7.95
N SER A 80 11.94 -38.65 7.58
CA SER A 80 11.50 -38.98 6.21
C SER A 80 10.20 -38.26 5.83
N THR A 81 9.21 -38.26 6.74
CA THR A 81 7.97 -37.47 6.59
C THR A 81 8.30 -36.00 6.33
N GLN A 82 9.34 -35.48 6.99
CA GLN A 82 9.72 -34.09 6.79
C GLN A 82 10.42 -33.82 5.47
N ALA A 83 11.27 -34.72 5.01
CA ALA A 83 11.84 -34.64 3.66
C ALA A 83 10.71 -34.59 2.60
N LEU A 84 9.66 -35.39 2.77
CA LEU A 84 8.47 -35.39 1.92
C LEU A 84 7.67 -34.09 2.00
N ASN A 85 7.47 -33.52 3.19
CA ASN A 85 6.77 -32.24 3.35
C ASN A 85 7.50 -31.08 2.65
N ILE A 86 8.84 -31.11 2.64
CA ILE A 86 9.65 -30.11 1.93
C ILE A 86 9.53 -30.30 0.42
N GLN A 87 9.68 -31.54 -0.06
CA GLN A 87 9.66 -31.85 -1.47
C GLN A 87 8.91 -33.15 -1.79
N PRO A 88 7.56 -33.09 -1.91
CA PRO A 88 6.71 -34.27 -2.05
C PRO A 88 6.81 -34.95 -3.43
N LEU A 89 7.45 -34.27 -4.39
CA LEU A 89 7.67 -34.80 -5.73
C LEU A 89 9.01 -35.55 -5.86
N MET A 90 9.85 -35.51 -4.83
CA MET A 90 11.14 -36.20 -4.89
C MET A 90 11.00 -37.69 -4.60
N PRO A 91 11.61 -38.56 -5.42
CA PRO A 91 11.52 -40.01 -5.28
C PRO A 91 12.25 -40.56 -4.05
N TYR A 92 13.34 -39.92 -3.63
CA TYR A 92 14.27 -40.50 -2.65
C TYR A 92 13.69 -40.75 -1.26
N PRO A 93 12.94 -39.82 -0.65
CA PRO A 93 12.30 -40.08 0.63
C PRO A 93 11.31 -41.26 0.58
N TYR A 94 10.70 -41.55 -0.57
CA TYR A 94 9.81 -42.71 -0.72
C TYR A 94 10.57 -44.04 -0.64
N PHE A 95 11.83 -44.12 -1.08
CA PHE A 95 12.67 -45.29 -0.80
C PHE A 95 12.91 -45.46 0.69
N THR A 96 13.19 -44.37 1.41
CA THR A 96 13.39 -44.41 2.86
C THR A 96 12.12 -44.83 3.61
N GLU A 97 10.96 -44.28 3.24
CA GLU A 97 9.65 -44.72 3.73
C GLU A 97 9.42 -46.22 3.49
N ALA A 98 9.76 -46.72 2.30
CA ALA A 98 9.63 -48.13 2.00
C ALA A 98 10.47 -49.00 2.94
N TYR A 99 11.73 -48.64 3.18
CA TYR A 99 12.60 -49.37 4.10
C TYR A 99 12.10 -49.32 5.55
N ILE A 100 11.59 -48.17 6.01
CA ILE A 100 10.98 -48.05 7.35
C ILE A 100 9.76 -48.97 7.46
N ASN A 101 8.90 -48.99 6.44
CA ASN A 101 7.73 -49.86 6.39
C ASN A 101 8.12 -51.34 6.35
N LEU A 102 9.15 -51.72 5.59
CA LEU A 102 9.71 -53.08 5.57
C LEU A 102 10.18 -53.53 6.95
N LEU A 103 10.98 -52.70 7.62
CA LEU A 103 11.50 -52.99 8.97
C LEU A 103 10.35 -53.12 9.98
N ASN A 104 9.30 -52.30 9.85
CA ASN A 104 8.07 -52.40 10.63
C ASN A 104 7.16 -53.59 10.24
N GLY A 105 7.41 -54.27 9.12
CA GLY A 105 6.60 -55.40 8.62
C GLY A 105 5.36 -54.99 7.82
N ASN A 106 5.25 -53.73 7.41
CA ASN A 106 4.16 -53.22 6.57
C ASN A 106 4.52 -53.35 5.07
N THR A 107 4.44 -54.58 4.56
CA THR A 107 4.87 -54.93 3.21
C THR A 107 4.03 -54.27 2.10
N GLU A 108 2.76 -53.99 2.36
CA GLU A 108 1.87 -53.34 1.39
C GLU A 108 2.23 -51.86 1.18
N LYS A 109 2.40 -51.09 2.27
CA LYS A 109 2.84 -49.69 2.16
C LYS A 109 4.25 -49.58 1.62
N ALA A 110 5.13 -50.52 1.98
CA ALA A 110 6.47 -50.59 1.40
C ALA A 110 6.42 -50.76 -0.12
N PHE A 111 5.58 -51.69 -0.61
CA PHE A 111 5.39 -51.88 -2.05
C PHE A 111 4.90 -50.62 -2.75
N GLN A 112 3.88 -49.94 -2.20
CA GLN A 112 3.32 -48.71 -2.77
C GLN A 112 4.37 -47.60 -2.89
N ASN A 113 5.18 -47.41 -1.84
CA ASN A 113 6.25 -46.41 -1.84
C ASN A 113 7.37 -46.72 -2.85
N LEU A 114 7.80 -47.99 -2.94
CA LEU A 114 8.78 -48.43 -3.94
C LEU A 114 8.25 -48.27 -5.37
N GLU A 115 6.98 -48.64 -5.57
CA GLU A 115 6.32 -48.55 -6.87
C GLU A 115 6.27 -47.10 -7.37
N TRP A 116 5.88 -46.16 -6.49
CA TRP A 116 5.87 -44.75 -6.80
C TRP A 116 7.28 -44.19 -7.03
N ALA A 117 8.23 -44.47 -6.13
CA ALA A 117 9.60 -43.96 -6.23
C ALA A 117 10.24 -44.35 -7.57
N MET A 118 10.05 -45.61 -8.00
CA MET A 118 10.58 -46.09 -9.26
C MET A 118 9.93 -45.41 -10.48
N GLN A 119 8.64 -45.06 -10.44
CA GLN A 119 8.00 -44.38 -11.58
C GLN A 119 8.63 -43.03 -11.93
N VAL A 120 9.25 -42.35 -10.95
CA VAL A 120 9.80 -41.00 -11.10
C VAL A 120 11.34 -40.95 -10.95
N THR A 121 12.04 -42.09 -10.94
CA THR A 121 13.52 -42.12 -10.86
C THR A 121 14.16 -43.37 -11.45
N THR A 122 15.47 -43.31 -11.68
CA THR A 122 16.32 -44.46 -12.05
C THR A 122 17.45 -44.72 -11.05
N ALA A 123 17.41 -44.07 -9.90
CA ALA A 123 18.51 -44.11 -8.93
C ALA A 123 18.75 -45.47 -8.27
N GLN A 124 17.79 -46.40 -8.36
CA GLN A 124 17.95 -47.79 -7.91
C GLN A 124 17.50 -48.75 -9.02
N SER A 125 18.19 -49.87 -9.17
CA SER A 125 17.74 -50.96 -10.03
C SER A 125 16.76 -51.86 -9.29
N ALA A 126 15.95 -52.62 -10.03
CA ALA A 126 15.09 -53.62 -9.43
C ALA A 126 15.87 -54.69 -8.65
N GLN A 127 17.12 -54.98 -9.07
CA GLN A 127 18.00 -55.91 -8.39
C GLN A 127 18.47 -55.36 -7.04
N ASP A 128 18.82 -54.06 -6.97
CA ASP A 128 19.23 -53.43 -5.71
C ASP A 128 18.14 -53.54 -4.63
N ILE A 129 16.88 -53.31 -5.03
CA ILE A 129 15.72 -53.41 -4.14
C ILE A 129 15.48 -54.86 -3.70
N ILE A 130 15.66 -55.84 -4.59
CA ILE A 130 15.55 -57.27 -4.24
C ILE A 130 16.64 -57.67 -3.26
N ASP A 131 17.87 -57.23 -3.49
CA ASP A 131 19.01 -57.51 -2.61
C ASP A 131 18.78 -56.90 -1.22
N ASP A 132 18.24 -55.69 -1.14
CA ASP A 132 17.86 -55.07 0.12
C ASP A 132 16.72 -55.81 0.83
N ILE A 133 15.68 -56.27 0.11
CA ILE A 133 14.58 -57.07 0.68
C ILE A 133 15.12 -58.38 1.28
N ILE A 134 16.00 -59.10 0.57
CA ILE A 134 16.61 -60.36 1.06
C ILE A 134 17.43 -60.11 2.33
N LYS A 135 18.20 -59.02 2.35
CA LYS A 135 19.00 -58.65 3.51
C LYS A 135 18.12 -58.27 4.71
N ILE A 136 17.02 -57.54 4.50
CA ILE A 136 16.05 -57.19 5.55
C ILE A 136 15.30 -58.43 6.05
N GLU A 137 14.87 -59.33 5.16
CA GLU A 137 14.23 -60.62 5.50
C GLU A 137 15.16 -61.46 6.40
N THR A 138 16.43 -61.58 6.01
CA THR A 138 17.45 -62.29 6.80
C THR A 138 17.65 -61.65 8.19
N PHE A 139 17.67 -60.32 8.26
CA PHE A 139 17.90 -59.59 9.50
C PHE A 139 16.69 -59.63 10.45
N THR A 140 15.48 -59.41 9.92
CA THR A 140 14.25 -59.31 10.70
C THR A 140 13.61 -60.66 10.99
N LYS A 141 14.01 -61.72 10.27
CA LYS A 141 13.38 -63.05 10.28
C LYS A 141 11.89 -63.04 9.90
N LYS A 142 11.44 -62.00 9.21
CA LYS A 142 10.08 -61.88 8.66
C LYS A 142 10.05 -62.44 7.24
N ASP A 143 9.04 -63.23 6.88
CA ASP A 143 8.85 -63.69 5.50
C ASP A 143 8.42 -62.53 4.59
N LEU A 144 9.30 -62.14 3.67
CA LEU A 144 9.08 -61.10 2.66
C LEU A 144 8.99 -61.68 1.25
N SER A 145 8.98 -63.01 1.10
CA SER A 145 8.84 -63.71 -0.19
C SER A 145 7.63 -63.23 -1.02
N PRO A 146 6.44 -62.97 -0.44
CA PRO A 146 5.30 -62.46 -1.20
C PRO A 146 5.57 -61.09 -1.82
N LEU A 147 6.27 -60.21 -1.10
CA LEU A 147 6.63 -58.88 -1.59
C LEU A 147 7.69 -58.96 -2.69
N LYS A 148 8.71 -59.82 -2.51
CA LYS A 148 9.75 -60.07 -3.49
C LYS A 148 9.17 -60.57 -4.82
N ASN A 149 8.24 -61.53 -4.77
CA ASN A 149 7.56 -62.06 -5.96
C ASN A 149 6.68 -61.01 -6.63
N LYS A 150 5.96 -60.21 -5.83
CA LYS A 150 5.14 -59.09 -6.32
C LYS A 150 5.99 -58.02 -7.00
N TRP A 151 7.15 -57.68 -6.44
CA TRP A 151 8.11 -56.73 -7.00
C TRP A 151 8.74 -57.21 -8.31
N LEU A 152 9.19 -58.46 -8.35
CA LEU A 152 9.72 -59.11 -9.56
C LEU A 152 8.70 -59.10 -10.70
N SER A 153 7.45 -59.48 -10.41
CA SER A 153 6.36 -59.48 -11.39
C SER A 153 6.00 -58.08 -11.88
N TYR A 154 6.08 -57.06 -11.01
CA TYR A 154 5.87 -55.66 -11.39
C TYR A 154 6.92 -55.18 -12.40
N TYR A 155 8.20 -55.41 -12.12
CA TYR A 155 9.30 -54.95 -12.96
C TYR A 155 9.35 -55.63 -14.34
N GLN A 156 8.96 -56.90 -14.42
CA GLN A 156 8.93 -57.66 -15.68
C GLN A 156 7.84 -57.17 -16.66
N ASN A 157 6.83 -56.41 -16.19
CA ASN A 157 5.57 -56.21 -16.92
C ASN A 157 5.34 -54.85 -17.61
N LYS A 158 6.23 -53.84 -17.51
CA LYS A 158 6.44 -52.76 -18.54
C LYS A 158 7.13 -51.48 -18.05
N THR A 159 8.23 -51.16 -18.74
CA THR A 159 8.73 -49.86 -19.25
C THR A 159 8.57 -48.59 -18.41
N LEU A 160 9.51 -48.43 -17.48
CA LEU A 160 9.94 -47.14 -16.93
C LEU A 160 10.45 -46.22 -18.07
N ASN A 161 9.88 -45.02 -18.21
CA ASN A 161 10.36 -44.02 -19.16
C ASN A 161 11.32 -43.04 -18.47
N ILE A 162 12.60 -43.40 -18.48
CA ILE A 162 13.71 -42.70 -17.82
C ILE A 162 13.79 -41.23 -18.26
N ASN A 163 13.60 -40.97 -19.56
CA ASN A 163 13.70 -39.62 -20.11
C ASN A 163 12.60 -38.71 -19.56
N LYS A 164 11.36 -39.20 -19.43
CA LYS A 164 10.24 -38.43 -18.87
C LYS A 164 10.44 -38.07 -17.39
N ALA A 165 11.07 -38.95 -16.60
CA ALA A 165 11.35 -38.69 -15.20
C ALA A 165 12.40 -37.57 -15.03
N ILE A 166 13.48 -37.62 -15.83
CA ILE A 166 14.52 -36.59 -15.85
C ILE A 166 13.96 -35.25 -16.33
N GLU A 167 13.12 -35.25 -17.37
CA GLU A 167 12.48 -34.03 -17.86
C GLU A 167 11.58 -33.37 -16.82
N LEU A 168 10.78 -34.16 -16.09
CA LEU A 168 9.91 -33.67 -15.04
C LEU A 168 10.70 -33.08 -13.87
N ASP A 169 11.73 -33.78 -13.40
CA ASP A 169 12.56 -33.32 -12.27
C ASP A 169 13.26 -31.99 -12.60
N ASN A 170 13.92 -31.92 -13.77
CA ASN A 170 14.53 -30.69 -14.28
C ASN A 170 13.52 -29.55 -14.40
N CYS A 171 12.30 -29.87 -14.82
CA CYS A 171 11.23 -28.91 -14.96
C CYS A 171 10.76 -28.35 -13.60
N VAL A 172 10.43 -29.22 -12.64
CA VAL A 172 9.97 -28.83 -11.30
C VAL A 172 11.02 -28.00 -10.58
N ILE A 173 12.28 -28.46 -10.60
CA ILE A 173 13.40 -27.72 -10.00
C ILE A 173 13.58 -26.38 -10.70
N GLY A 174 13.59 -26.36 -12.04
CA GLY A 174 13.73 -25.14 -12.83
C GLY A 174 12.63 -24.11 -12.56
N ILE A 175 11.38 -24.55 -12.40
CA ILE A 175 10.25 -23.67 -12.05
C ILE A 175 10.44 -23.10 -10.65
N LEU A 176 10.69 -23.95 -9.64
CA LEU A 176 10.71 -23.54 -8.24
C LEU A 176 11.92 -22.68 -7.88
N THR A 177 13.06 -22.89 -8.55
CA THR A 177 14.32 -22.19 -8.26
C THR A 177 14.60 -21.01 -9.20
N GLN A 178 14.19 -21.10 -10.47
CA GLN A 178 14.59 -20.16 -11.52
C GLN A 178 13.40 -19.59 -12.31
N GLY A 179 12.16 -19.98 -11.98
CA GLY A 179 10.98 -19.53 -12.72
C GLY A 179 10.94 -19.99 -14.18
N LYS A 180 11.66 -21.07 -14.53
CA LYS A 180 11.77 -21.56 -15.91
C LYS A 180 10.41 -21.99 -16.44
N LYS A 181 10.14 -21.69 -17.72
CA LYS A 181 9.02 -22.29 -18.45
C LYS A 181 9.37 -23.70 -18.89
N CYS A 182 8.40 -24.62 -18.82
CA CYS A 182 8.54 -25.97 -19.37
C CYS A 182 7.52 -26.19 -20.48
N ALA A 183 7.99 -26.59 -21.66
CA ALA A 183 7.19 -26.68 -22.88
C ALA A 183 6.07 -27.75 -22.82
N ASN A 184 6.09 -28.68 -21.87
CA ASN A 184 5.14 -29.81 -21.78
C ASN A 184 4.65 -30.11 -20.35
N LEU A 185 4.64 -29.12 -19.45
CA LEU A 185 4.32 -29.34 -18.03
C LEU A 185 2.98 -30.05 -17.83
N ASP A 186 1.93 -29.65 -18.57
CA ASP A 186 0.61 -30.28 -18.49
C ASP A 186 0.61 -31.74 -18.95
N ALA A 187 1.25 -32.04 -20.08
CA ALA A 187 1.32 -33.40 -20.61
C ALA A 187 2.17 -34.32 -19.71
N GLN A 188 3.26 -33.80 -19.15
CA GLN A 188 4.05 -34.50 -18.15
C GLN A 188 3.20 -34.78 -16.91
N PHE A 189 2.44 -33.78 -16.43
CA PHE A 189 1.63 -33.99 -15.24
C PHE A 189 0.50 -35.00 -15.47
N ALA A 190 -0.15 -34.95 -16.64
CA ALA A 190 -1.20 -35.90 -17.03
C ALA A 190 -0.68 -37.34 -17.14
N TYR A 191 0.53 -37.55 -17.68
CA TYR A 191 1.13 -38.87 -17.82
C TYR A 191 1.34 -39.58 -16.46
N TYR A 192 1.87 -38.86 -15.48
CA TYR A 192 2.11 -39.43 -14.14
C TYR A 192 0.82 -39.52 -13.31
N SER A 193 -0.09 -38.57 -13.48
CA SER A 193 -1.42 -38.60 -12.83
C SER A 193 -2.28 -39.79 -13.28
N GLY A 194 -2.04 -40.31 -14.48
CA GLY A 194 -2.73 -41.49 -15.03
C GLY A 194 -2.11 -42.83 -14.66
N GLN A 195 -1.04 -42.87 -13.85
CA GLN A 195 -0.43 -44.11 -13.39
C GLN A 195 -1.29 -44.79 -12.33
N ARG A 196 -1.25 -46.14 -12.29
CA ARG A 196 -2.08 -46.97 -11.39
C ARG A 196 -1.96 -46.57 -9.90
N ASN A 197 -0.77 -46.18 -9.47
CA ASN A 197 -0.45 -45.76 -8.10
C ASN A 197 0.11 -44.34 -8.07
N ALA A 198 -0.45 -43.45 -8.90
CA ALA A 198 -0.07 -42.05 -8.94
C ALA A 198 -0.24 -41.41 -7.57
N ASN A 199 0.78 -40.68 -7.12
CA ASN A 199 0.68 -39.90 -5.90
C ASN A 199 -0.39 -38.80 -6.06
N PRO A 200 -1.43 -38.76 -5.22
CA PRO A 200 -2.52 -37.79 -5.35
C PRO A 200 -2.06 -36.33 -5.17
N LEU A 201 -0.89 -36.09 -4.57
CA LEU A 201 -0.28 -34.77 -4.46
C LEU A 201 0.15 -34.21 -5.81
N PHE A 202 0.40 -35.08 -6.80
CA PHE A 202 0.92 -34.69 -8.09
C PHE A 202 -0.08 -33.81 -8.87
N GLN A 203 -1.33 -34.23 -8.97
CA GLN A 203 -2.39 -33.42 -9.59
C GLN A 203 -2.58 -32.08 -8.86
N LYS A 204 -2.48 -32.09 -7.53
CA LYS A 204 -2.64 -30.89 -6.70
C LYS A 204 -1.48 -29.91 -6.84
N MET A 205 -0.28 -30.36 -7.20
CA MET A 205 0.91 -29.51 -7.33
C MET A 205 0.99 -28.75 -8.66
N LEU A 206 0.30 -29.22 -9.71
CA LEU A 206 0.36 -28.61 -11.04
C LEU A 206 -0.04 -27.12 -11.04
N PRO A 207 -1.15 -26.69 -10.39
CA PRO A 207 -1.51 -25.27 -10.34
C PRO A 207 -0.42 -24.40 -9.68
N LEU A 208 0.23 -24.88 -8.63
CA LEU A 208 1.33 -24.14 -7.99
C LEU A 208 2.49 -23.87 -8.96
N LEU A 209 2.91 -24.89 -9.71
CA LEU A 209 4.01 -24.77 -10.67
C LEU A 209 3.66 -23.85 -11.83
N LYS A 210 2.41 -23.92 -12.32
CA LYS A 210 1.89 -22.95 -13.30
C LYS A 210 1.91 -21.54 -12.73
N ALA A 211 1.44 -21.35 -11.50
CA ALA A 211 1.38 -20.05 -10.85
C ALA A 211 2.75 -19.38 -10.78
N VAL A 212 3.78 -20.12 -10.37
CA VAL A 212 5.17 -19.66 -10.32
C VAL A 212 5.70 -19.34 -11.71
N THR A 213 5.41 -20.18 -12.71
CA THR A 213 5.80 -19.94 -14.11
C THR A 213 5.18 -18.65 -14.65
N PHE A 214 3.90 -18.40 -14.36
CA PHE A 214 3.22 -17.17 -14.75
C PHE A 214 3.75 -15.95 -14.01
N TYR A 215 4.09 -16.08 -12.72
CA TYR A 215 4.69 -15.01 -11.92
C TYR A 215 5.99 -14.52 -12.55
N TYR A 216 6.95 -15.42 -12.77
CA TYR A 216 8.23 -15.06 -13.40
C TYR A 216 8.08 -14.69 -14.88
N GLY A 217 7.03 -15.19 -15.55
CA GLY A 217 6.67 -14.79 -16.91
C GLY A 217 5.95 -13.44 -17.02
N GLY A 218 5.71 -12.73 -15.91
CA GLY A 218 5.03 -11.43 -15.88
C GLY A 218 3.50 -11.48 -16.05
N ASN A 219 2.90 -12.68 -16.16
CA ASN A 219 1.46 -12.84 -16.27
C ASN A 219 0.83 -12.92 -14.87
N THR A 220 0.73 -11.77 -14.22
CA THR A 220 0.29 -11.66 -12.82
C THR A 220 -1.14 -12.19 -12.61
N ASN A 221 -2.08 -11.91 -13.52
CA ASN A 221 -3.47 -12.35 -13.36
C ASN A 221 -3.60 -13.87 -13.37
N GLU A 222 -2.93 -14.53 -14.33
CA GLU A 222 -2.99 -15.99 -14.39
C GLU A 222 -2.21 -16.64 -13.25
N SER A 223 -1.12 -16.01 -12.81
CA SER A 223 -0.40 -16.43 -11.60
C SER A 223 -1.32 -16.44 -10.37
N ILE A 224 -2.06 -15.35 -10.13
CA ILE A 224 -3.02 -15.26 -9.02
C ILE A 224 -4.08 -16.36 -9.12
N ASN A 225 -4.71 -16.54 -10.30
CA ASN A 225 -5.75 -17.54 -10.49
C ASN A 225 -5.26 -18.95 -10.14
N GLN A 226 -4.04 -19.30 -10.54
CA GLN A 226 -3.45 -20.61 -10.28
C GLN A 226 -3.03 -20.80 -8.81
N PHE A 227 -2.53 -19.74 -8.15
CA PHE A 227 -2.28 -19.79 -6.69
C PHE A 227 -3.58 -19.94 -5.89
N ASP A 228 -4.62 -19.18 -6.21
CA ASP A 228 -5.94 -19.27 -5.57
C ASP A 228 -6.52 -20.69 -5.74
N TYR A 229 -6.45 -21.24 -6.96
CA TYR A 229 -6.91 -22.59 -7.23
C TYR A 229 -6.12 -23.65 -6.45
N PHE A 230 -4.79 -23.51 -6.39
CA PHE A 230 -3.94 -24.38 -5.57
C PHE A 230 -4.33 -24.36 -4.09
N LEU A 231 -4.54 -23.18 -3.51
CA LEU A 231 -4.90 -23.03 -2.10
C LEU A 231 -6.24 -23.71 -1.79
N GLU A 232 -7.23 -23.59 -2.66
CA GLU A 232 -8.55 -24.20 -2.48
C GLU A 232 -8.49 -25.73 -2.51
N ILE A 233 -7.84 -26.32 -3.52
CA ILE A 233 -7.77 -27.79 -3.66
C ILE A 233 -6.85 -28.46 -2.62
N SER A 234 -5.99 -27.67 -1.95
CA SER A 234 -5.02 -28.18 -0.97
C SER A 234 -5.38 -27.84 0.48
N LYS A 235 -6.48 -27.12 0.76
CA LYS A 235 -6.80 -26.57 2.09
C LYS A 235 -6.79 -27.58 3.26
N ASN A 236 -7.21 -28.82 3.00
CA ASN A 236 -7.32 -29.87 4.02
C ASN A 236 -6.15 -30.87 3.99
N ASP A 237 -5.14 -30.63 3.14
CA ASP A 237 -4.04 -31.58 2.92
C ASP A 237 -2.84 -31.25 3.81
N THR A 238 -2.57 -32.08 4.82
CA THR A 238 -1.48 -31.84 5.78
C THR A 238 -0.09 -31.94 5.14
N ALA A 239 0.06 -32.69 4.03
CA ALA A 239 1.34 -32.82 3.32
C ALA A 239 1.70 -31.56 2.50
N LEU A 240 0.72 -30.68 2.22
CA LEU A 240 0.91 -29.49 1.39
C LEU A 240 1.00 -28.18 2.19
N VAL A 241 1.04 -28.23 3.52
CA VAL A 241 1.14 -27.06 4.41
C VAL A 241 2.28 -26.11 3.99
N GLY A 242 3.48 -26.64 3.78
CA GLY A 242 4.64 -25.84 3.37
C GLY A 242 4.48 -25.19 1.98
N LYS A 243 3.78 -25.86 1.06
CA LYS A 243 3.52 -25.34 -0.29
C LYS A 243 2.40 -24.31 -0.31
N ARG A 244 1.37 -24.44 0.55
CA ARG A 244 0.36 -23.39 0.78
C ARG A 244 1.00 -22.12 1.33
N ALA A 245 1.87 -22.25 2.33
CA ALA A 245 2.66 -21.12 2.82
C ALA A 245 3.43 -20.43 1.68
N TYR A 246 4.09 -21.20 0.80
CA TYR A 246 4.80 -20.67 -0.35
C TYR A 246 3.90 -19.92 -1.36
N ALA A 247 2.72 -20.46 -1.66
CA ALA A 247 1.72 -19.78 -2.48
C ALA A 247 1.26 -18.45 -1.85
N MET A 248 1.00 -18.44 -0.55
CA MET A 248 0.63 -17.24 0.21
C MET A 248 1.75 -16.19 0.19
N TYR A 249 3.02 -16.61 0.30
CA TYR A 249 4.16 -15.70 0.15
C TYR A 249 4.15 -14.99 -1.21
N PHE A 250 4.05 -15.72 -2.32
CA PHE A 250 4.01 -15.09 -3.66
C PHE A 250 2.80 -14.20 -3.85
N LEU A 251 1.61 -14.64 -3.42
CA LEU A 251 0.42 -13.80 -3.46
C LEU A 251 0.61 -12.51 -2.65
N SER A 252 1.26 -12.59 -1.48
CA SER A 252 1.61 -11.40 -0.69
C SER A 252 2.58 -10.49 -1.43
N VAL A 253 3.60 -11.03 -2.09
CA VAL A 253 4.54 -10.25 -2.91
C VAL A 253 3.82 -9.54 -4.05
N ILE A 254 2.96 -10.26 -4.79
CA ILE A 254 2.14 -9.70 -5.87
C ILE A 254 1.27 -8.56 -5.33
N LYS A 255 0.57 -8.77 -4.21
CA LYS A 255 -0.27 -7.75 -3.56
C LYS A 255 0.53 -6.54 -3.10
N ASN A 256 1.72 -6.75 -2.53
CA ASN A 256 2.58 -5.65 -2.09
C ASN A 256 3.04 -4.81 -3.30
N ASN A 257 3.41 -5.46 -4.40
CA ASN A 257 3.86 -4.80 -5.63
C ASN A 257 2.71 -4.09 -6.39
N SER A 258 1.47 -4.51 -6.18
CA SER A 258 0.27 -3.80 -6.64
C SER A 258 -0.24 -2.76 -5.64
N PHE A 259 0.55 -2.46 -4.59
CA PHE A 259 0.26 -1.51 -3.53
C PHE A 259 -0.95 -1.86 -2.66
N ASN A 260 -1.44 -3.11 -2.75
CA ASN A 260 -2.32 -3.69 -1.74
C ASN A 260 -1.49 -4.22 -0.55
N LYS A 261 -0.77 -3.32 0.12
CA LYS A 261 0.01 -3.63 1.34
C LYS A 261 -0.86 -4.29 2.41
N PRO A 262 -2.10 -3.83 2.64
CA PRO A 262 -2.92 -4.45 3.65
C PRO A 262 -3.35 -5.89 3.32
N GLY A 263 -3.76 -6.14 2.08
CA GLY A 263 -4.02 -7.50 1.60
C GLY A 263 -2.75 -8.36 1.62
N ALA A 264 -1.59 -7.78 1.32
CA ALA A 264 -0.30 -8.46 1.44
C ALA A 264 0.01 -8.86 2.89
N LEU A 265 -0.29 -7.99 3.88
CA LEU A 265 -0.09 -8.26 5.31
C LEU A 265 -0.97 -9.42 5.80
N VAL A 266 -2.24 -9.43 5.41
CA VAL A 266 -3.17 -10.52 5.73
C VAL A 266 -2.65 -11.83 5.13
N THR A 267 -2.35 -11.86 3.84
CA THR A 267 -1.87 -13.07 3.17
C THR A 267 -0.53 -13.57 3.76
N ILE A 268 0.42 -12.70 4.09
CA ILE A 268 1.70 -13.14 4.66
C ILE A 268 1.55 -13.64 6.10
N ASN A 269 0.64 -13.08 6.89
CA ASN A 269 0.33 -13.59 8.22
C ASN A 269 -0.23 -15.03 8.15
N GLU A 270 -1.16 -15.28 7.22
CA GLU A 270 -1.67 -16.63 6.95
C GLU A 270 -0.54 -17.58 6.52
N GLY A 271 0.33 -17.12 5.61
CA GLY A 271 1.49 -17.90 5.14
C GLY A 271 2.48 -18.24 6.26
N ILE A 272 2.80 -17.28 7.13
CA ILE A 272 3.67 -17.49 8.30
C ILE A 272 3.01 -18.47 9.28
N ASN A 273 1.71 -18.33 9.55
CA ASN A 273 0.98 -19.23 10.44
C ASN A 273 0.95 -20.67 9.90
N GLU A 274 0.74 -20.86 8.59
CA GLU A 274 0.89 -22.17 7.95
C GLU A 274 2.32 -22.70 8.11
N LYS A 275 3.34 -21.86 7.87
CA LYS A 275 4.75 -22.28 7.96
C LYS A 275 5.16 -22.65 9.40
N LEU A 276 4.64 -21.96 10.41
CA LEU A 276 4.89 -22.23 11.83
C LEU A 276 4.30 -23.56 12.33
N LYS A 277 3.43 -24.22 11.56
CA LYS A 277 2.98 -25.59 11.85
C LYS A 277 4.12 -26.61 11.66
N LEU A 278 5.22 -26.24 11.00
CA LEU A 278 6.41 -27.07 10.91
C LEU A 278 7.28 -26.91 12.19
N PRO A 279 7.87 -28.00 12.72
CA PRO A 279 8.46 -28.00 14.06
C PRO A 279 9.82 -27.28 14.21
N PHE A 280 10.29 -26.55 13.19
CA PHE A 280 11.61 -25.90 13.19
C PHE A 280 11.64 -24.61 12.36
N ALA A 281 12.63 -23.77 12.64
CA ALA A 281 12.90 -22.54 11.90
C ALA A 281 13.42 -22.87 10.49
N THR A 282 13.01 -22.09 9.49
CA THR A 282 13.50 -22.28 8.11
C THR A 282 13.91 -20.98 7.42
N LEU A 283 14.70 -21.09 6.34
CA LEU A 283 15.07 -19.98 5.47
C LEU A 283 13.81 -19.32 4.86
N ALA A 284 12.84 -20.14 4.43
CA ALA A 284 11.56 -19.66 3.94
C ALA A 284 10.76 -18.90 5.01
N LEU A 285 10.77 -19.36 6.27
CA LEU A 285 10.15 -18.61 7.37
C LEU A 285 10.86 -17.27 7.60
N ALA A 286 12.20 -17.25 7.60
CA ALA A 286 12.98 -16.02 7.71
C ALA A 286 12.68 -15.06 6.54
N ASN A 287 12.56 -15.58 5.32
CA ASN A 287 12.21 -14.78 4.15
C ASN A 287 10.79 -14.21 4.24
N MET A 288 9.82 -14.99 4.73
CA MET A 288 8.45 -14.51 4.96
C MET A 288 8.40 -13.42 6.04
N GLN A 289 9.14 -13.58 7.13
CA GLN A 289 9.27 -12.56 8.18
C GLN A 289 9.91 -11.28 7.65
N LEU A 290 10.96 -11.40 6.82
CA LEU A 290 11.59 -10.26 6.15
C LEU A 290 10.60 -9.55 5.21
N HIS A 291 9.85 -10.30 4.41
CA HIS A 291 8.81 -9.74 3.54
C HIS A 291 7.71 -9.04 4.35
N LYS A 292 7.27 -9.63 5.47
CA LYS A 292 6.32 -8.99 6.39
C LYS A 292 6.88 -7.66 6.92
N ILE A 293 8.16 -7.58 7.28
CA ILE A 293 8.81 -6.31 7.66
C ILE A 293 8.70 -5.29 6.52
N HIS A 294 9.01 -5.68 5.27
CA HIS A 294 8.90 -4.78 4.12
C HIS A 294 7.48 -4.26 3.90
N VAL A 295 6.46 -5.12 4.06
CA VAL A 295 5.05 -4.71 4.00
C VAL A 295 4.73 -3.69 5.10
N LEU A 296 5.18 -3.93 6.33
CA LEU A 296 4.89 -3.09 7.49
C LEU A 296 5.61 -1.73 7.47
N VAL A 297 6.80 -1.64 6.87
CA VAL A 297 7.60 -0.38 6.83
C VAL A 297 6.83 0.82 6.25
N LYS A 298 5.85 0.56 5.38
CA LYS A 298 5.07 1.60 4.70
C LYS A 298 3.63 1.72 5.22
N MET A 299 3.31 1.10 6.35
CA MET A 299 2.00 1.17 6.99
C MET A 299 2.06 2.05 8.23
N GLU A 300 1.14 3.01 8.33
CA GLU A 300 1.00 3.87 9.50
C GLU A 300 0.55 3.06 10.73
N ASN A 301 0.97 3.48 11.92
CA ASN A 301 0.62 2.87 13.21
C ASN A 301 0.98 1.37 13.37
N LYS A 302 1.95 0.87 12.61
CA LYS A 302 2.42 -0.53 12.63
C LYS A 302 3.86 -0.71 13.09
N GLN A 303 4.46 0.32 13.68
CA GLN A 303 5.87 0.36 14.09
C GLN A 303 6.22 -0.72 15.13
N GLN A 304 5.32 -0.99 16.09
CA GLN A 304 5.52 -2.03 17.10
C GLN A 304 5.47 -3.44 16.49
N GLU A 305 4.50 -3.70 15.62
CA GLU A 305 4.38 -4.99 14.93
C GLU A 305 5.61 -5.25 14.04
N LYS A 306 6.14 -4.21 13.38
CA LYS A 306 7.39 -4.26 12.62
C LYS A 306 8.58 -4.63 13.52
N LEU A 307 8.73 -3.98 14.68
CA LEU A 307 9.81 -4.29 15.61
C LEU A 307 9.71 -5.73 16.12
N GLN A 308 8.51 -6.18 16.51
CA GLN A 308 8.28 -7.55 16.94
C GLN A 308 8.64 -8.56 15.85
N THR A 309 8.25 -8.29 14.60
CA THR A 309 8.59 -9.14 13.46
C THR A 309 10.11 -9.15 13.19
N ALA A 310 10.80 -8.03 13.40
CA ALA A 310 12.26 -7.97 13.27
C ALA A 310 12.99 -8.79 14.35
N TYR A 311 12.51 -8.79 15.59
CA TYR A 311 13.03 -9.71 16.63
C TYR A 311 12.73 -11.18 16.32
N GLN A 312 11.56 -11.49 15.78
CA GLN A 312 11.24 -12.85 15.34
C GLN A 312 12.19 -13.29 14.21
N LEU A 313 12.48 -12.41 13.25
CA LEU A 313 13.46 -12.67 12.19
C LEU A 313 14.85 -12.94 12.76
N GLU A 314 15.30 -12.15 13.74
CA GLU A 314 16.58 -12.33 14.41
C GLU A 314 16.70 -13.71 15.07
N GLN A 315 15.65 -14.12 15.79
CA GLN A 315 15.58 -15.43 16.44
C GLN A 315 15.59 -16.56 15.41
N THR A 316 14.78 -16.46 14.35
CA THR A 316 14.75 -17.44 13.26
C THR A 316 16.13 -17.54 12.61
N ALA A 317 16.73 -16.41 12.25
CA ALA A 317 18.04 -16.33 11.59
C ALA A 317 19.17 -16.90 12.45
N THR A 318 19.09 -16.73 13.77
CA THR A 318 20.02 -17.34 14.73
C THR A 318 19.88 -18.86 14.77
N LYS A 319 18.64 -19.39 14.80
CA LYS A 319 18.39 -20.83 14.78
C LYS A 319 18.88 -21.52 13.51
N ILE A 320 18.77 -20.87 12.36
CA ILE A 320 19.25 -21.40 11.06
C ILE A 320 20.69 -20.97 10.71
N ASN A 321 21.39 -20.33 11.65
CA ASN A 321 22.75 -19.83 11.49
C ASN A 321 23.00 -19.00 10.21
N ASN A 322 22.10 -18.08 9.88
CA ASN A 322 22.17 -17.30 8.64
C ASN A 322 22.52 -15.83 8.89
N ASP A 323 23.73 -15.42 8.52
CA ASP A 323 24.24 -14.06 8.75
C ASP A 323 23.53 -12.98 7.92
N TYR A 324 22.98 -13.32 6.75
CA TYR A 324 22.21 -12.40 5.91
C TYR A 324 20.92 -11.96 6.61
N PHE A 325 20.12 -12.92 7.09
CA PHE A 325 18.88 -12.61 7.79
C PHE A 325 19.13 -11.96 9.16
N LYS A 326 20.22 -12.31 9.86
CA LYS A 326 20.64 -11.60 11.08
C LYS A 326 20.94 -10.13 10.79
N ALA A 327 21.70 -9.85 9.74
CA ALA A 327 22.03 -8.48 9.33
C ALA A 327 20.77 -7.68 8.95
N LYS A 328 19.84 -8.29 8.20
CA LYS A 328 18.53 -7.68 7.87
C LYS A 328 17.69 -7.38 9.11
N ALA A 329 17.65 -8.30 10.07
CA ALA A 329 16.95 -8.10 11.33
C ALA A 329 17.56 -6.94 12.14
N TYR A 330 18.89 -6.93 12.30
CA TYR A 330 19.59 -5.84 12.98
C TYR A 330 19.43 -4.49 12.28
N ASN A 331 19.44 -4.44 10.95
CA ASN A 331 19.15 -3.22 10.20
C ASN A 331 17.75 -2.70 10.53
N SER A 332 16.76 -3.59 10.56
CA SER A 332 15.35 -3.26 10.84
C SER A 332 15.12 -2.78 12.28
N ILE A 333 15.73 -3.45 13.27
CA ILE A 333 15.69 -3.05 14.69
C ILE A 333 16.41 -1.71 14.87
N GLY A 334 17.59 -1.56 14.25
CA GLY A 334 18.35 -0.32 14.26
C GLY A 334 17.54 0.84 13.72
N ALA A 335 16.95 0.68 12.53
CA ALA A 335 16.08 1.66 11.89
C ALA A 335 14.88 2.05 12.77
N TYR A 336 14.21 1.10 13.43
CA TYR A 336 13.16 1.41 14.38
C TYR A 336 13.67 2.37 15.47
N HIS A 337 14.81 2.08 16.11
CA HIS A 337 15.35 2.99 17.12
C HIS A 337 15.85 4.34 16.55
N VAL A 338 16.13 4.45 15.24
CA VAL A 338 16.45 5.75 14.59
C VAL A 338 15.20 6.64 14.49
N PHE A 339 14.10 6.08 14.02
CA PHE A 339 12.94 6.82 13.53
C PHE A 339 11.71 6.75 14.43
N ASP A 340 11.44 5.57 14.99
CA ASP A 340 10.17 5.21 15.61
C ASP A 340 10.29 5.02 17.14
N GLY A 341 11.47 4.64 17.64
CA GLY A 341 11.70 4.25 19.03
C GLY A 341 11.82 5.43 20.01
N PRO A 342 11.67 5.17 21.32
CA PRO A 342 11.82 6.17 22.37
C PRO A 342 13.19 6.87 22.31
N GLN A 343 13.22 8.16 22.65
CA GLN A 343 14.45 8.96 22.57
C GLN A 343 15.59 8.37 23.41
N ALA A 344 15.28 7.82 24.60
CA ALA A 344 16.24 7.17 25.50
C ALA A 344 16.92 5.94 24.86
N GLU A 345 16.24 5.28 23.92
CA GLU A 345 16.72 4.07 23.28
C GLU A 345 17.49 4.30 21.97
N ARG A 346 17.62 5.54 21.51
CA ARG A 346 18.32 5.87 20.27
C ARG A 346 19.79 5.41 20.27
N GLY A 347 20.41 5.29 21.45
CA GLY A 347 21.74 4.69 21.60
C GLY A 347 21.83 3.25 21.08
N LYS A 348 20.74 2.46 21.18
CA LYS A 348 20.66 1.09 20.65
C LYS A 348 20.78 1.05 19.13
N ALA A 349 20.33 2.11 18.43
CA ALA A 349 20.34 2.16 16.97
C ALA A 349 21.76 2.00 16.40
N GLY A 350 22.72 2.73 16.95
CA GLY A 350 24.13 2.63 16.54
C GLY A 350 24.67 1.21 16.71
N THR A 351 24.41 0.58 17.85
CA THR A 351 24.87 -0.80 18.12
C THR A 351 24.31 -1.79 17.10
N TYR A 352 23.01 -1.78 16.83
CA TYR A 352 22.41 -2.71 15.87
C TYR A 352 22.85 -2.45 14.44
N LEU A 353 22.91 -1.19 13.99
CA LEU A 353 23.35 -0.84 12.64
C LEU A 353 24.83 -1.20 12.41
N THR A 354 25.70 -1.01 13.40
CA THR A 354 27.09 -1.46 13.31
C THR A 354 27.21 -2.98 13.26
N LYS A 355 26.43 -3.73 14.06
CA LYS A 355 26.37 -5.20 13.96
C LYS A 355 25.93 -5.65 12.56
N ALA A 356 24.87 -5.04 12.03
CA ALA A 356 24.37 -5.33 10.69
C ALA A 356 25.46 -5.09 9.63
N TYR A 357 26.11 -3.92 9.67
CA TYR A 357 27.13 -3.54 8.70
C TYR A 357 28.35 -4.47 8.74
N ASN A 358 28.80 -4.87 9.94
CA ASN A 358 29.91 -5.80 10.09
C ASN A 358 29.60 -7.20 9.54
N LEU A 359 28.36 -7.68 9.69
CA LEU A 359 27.92 -8.93 9.07
C LEU A 359 27.90 -8.81 7.54
N ALA A 360 27.35 -7.72 7.00
CA ALA A 360 27.35 -7.46 5.55
C ALA A 360 28.77 -7.42 4.98
N LYS A 361 29.71 -6.77 5.69
CA LYS A 361 31.13 -6.74 5.35
C LYS A 361 31.78 -8.12 5.40
N LYS A 362 31.49 -8.92 6.43
CA LYS A 362 31.98 -10.31 6.57
C LYS A 362 31.54 -11.18 5.37
N MET A 363 30.33 -10.95 4.86
CA MET A 363 29.79 -11.66 3.68
C MET A 363 30.26 -11.09 2.34
N ASN A 364 30.97 -9.96 2.33
CA ASN A 364 31.31 -9.20 1.12
C ASN A 364 30.06 -8.83 0.28
N ASP A 365 28.94 -8.52 0.94
CA ASP A 365 27.67 -8.16 0.30
C ASP A 365 27.54 -6.64 0.16
N ALA A 366 27.94 -6.12 -1.00
CA ALA A 366 27.93 -4.68 -1.28
C ALA A 366 26.52 -4.06 -1.24
N ASN A 367 25.52 -4.79 -1.72
CA ASN A 367 24.13 -4.30 -1.76
C ASN A 367 23.58 -4.15 -0.34
N LEU A 368 23.82 -5.14 0.51
CA LEU A 368 23.40 -5.08 1.90
C LEU A 368 24.16 -4.00 2.68
N MET A 369 25.45 -3.80 2.42
CA MET A 369 26.21 -2.68 2.99
C MET A 369 25.60 -1.33 2.62
N ASN A 370 25.22 -1.11 1.36
CA ASN A 370 24.59 0.15 0.91
C ASN A 370 23.23 0.40 1.60
N GLU A 371 22.40 -0.64 1.70
CA GLU A 371 21.11 -0.56 2.39
C GLU A 371 21.27 -0.15 3.86
N ILE A 372 22.23 -0.76 4.56
CA ILE A 372 22.50 -0.46 5.98
C ILE A 372 23.10 0.94 6.14
N SER A 373 23.97 1.36 5.22
CA SER A 373 24.56 2.70 5.21
C SER A 373 23.50 3.80 5.22
N GLY A 374 22.37 3.62 4.51
CA GLY A 374 21.28 4.59 4.51
C GLY A 374 20.79 4.98 5.92
N ASN A 375 20.68 4.00 6.82
CA ASN A 375 20.29 4.24 8.21
C ASN A 375 21.47 4.67 9.09
N LEU A 376 22.66 4.11 8.86
CA LEU A 376 23.86 4.38 9.65
C LEU A 376 24.34 5.83 9.49
N VAL A 377 24.22 6.41 8.30
CA VAL A 377 24.56 7.81 7.99
C VAL A 377 23.77 8.77 8.86
N ILE A 378 22.47 8.52 9.06
CA ILE A 378 21.60 9.38 9.87
C ILE A 378 22.04 9.39 11.34
N ILE A 379 22.45 8.23 11.87
CA ILE A 379 22.98 8.14 13.24
C ILE A 379 24.34 8.81 13.36
N LYS A 380 25.26 8.59 12.42
CA LYS A 380 26.55 9.28 12.40
C LYS A 380 26.38 10.80 12.34
N ALA A 381 25.47 11.29 11.50
CA ALA A 381 25.14 12.72 11.44
C ALA A 381 24.57 13.25 12.77
N LYS A 382 23.66 12.51 13.43
CA LYS A 382 23.14 12.86 14.77
C LYS A 382 24.22 12.86 15.87
N GLN A 383 25.29 12.08 15.67
CA GLN A 383 26.47 12.05 16.56
C GLN A 383 27.49 13.16 16.26
N GLY A 384 27.25 14.01 15.26
CA GLY A 384 28.19 15.05 14.83
C GLY A 384 29.31 14.55 13.89
N LEU A 385 29.29 13.27 13.49
CA LEU A 385 30.28 12.66 12.59
C LEU A 385 29.92 12.92 11.12
N HIS A 386 29.83 14.20 10.75
CA HIS A 386 29.30 14.64 9.46
C HIS A 386 30.15 14.21 8.26
N GLU A 387 31.48 14.31 8.33
CA GLU A 387 32.37 13.91 7.24
C GLU A 387 32.36 12.39 7.00
N GLU A 388 32.32 11.60 8.07
CA GLU A 388 32.16 10.14 7.95
C GLU A 388 30.81 9.77 7.33
N ALA A 389 29.74 10.44 7.77
CA ALA A 389 28.41 10.24 7.22
C ALA A 389 28.38 10.59 5.72
N LYS A 390 29.01 11.70 5.32
CA LYS A 390 29.12 12.12 3.92
C LYS A 390 29.88 11.09 3.09
N LYS A 391 31.11 10.73 3.50
CA LYS A 391 31.95 9.76 2.78
C LYS A 391 31.25 8.41 2.61
N LEU A 392 30.66 7.88 3.68
CA LEU A 392 29.90 6.63 3.64
C LEU A 392 28.72 6.70 2.66
N THR A 393 28.04 7.84 2.59
CA THR A 393 26.93 8.04 1.64
C THR A 393 27.43 8.09 0.20
N GLU A 394 28.51 8.84 -0.09
CA GLU A 394 29.07 8.98 -1.43
C GLU A 394 29.57 7.63 -1.98
N GLU A 395 30.25 6.83 -1.15
CA GLU A 395 30.66 5.47 -1.50
C GLU A 395 29.47 4.56 -1.80
N ALA A 396 28.43 4.61 -0.96
CA ALA A 396 27.21 3.82 -1.16
C ALA A 396 26.46 4.21 -2.45
N VAL A 397 26.38 5.51 -2.77
CA VAL A 397 25.79 6.01 -4.02
C VAL A 397 26.55 5.49 -5.22
N ALA A 398 27.88 5.58 -5.21
CA ALA A 398 28.71 5.11 -6.32
C ALA A 398 28.51 3.61 -6.58
N ASN A 399 28.43 2.80 -5.52
CA ASN A 399 28.16 1.37 -5.61
C ASN A 399 26.74 1.10 -6.15
N SER A 400 25.69 1.71 -5.60
CA SER A 400 24.32 1.52 -6.08
C SER A 400 24.17 1.90 -7.56
N LEU A 401 24.81 2.98 -8.02
CA LEU A 401 24.80 3.36 -9.43
C LEU A 401 25.52 2.35 -10.32
N LYS A 402 26.66 1.80 -9.87
CA LYS A 402 27.39 0.75 -10.59
C LYS A 402 26.56 -0.52 -10.78
N GLU A 403 25.74 -0.87 -9.79
CA GLU A 403 24.86 -2.04 -9.81
C GLU A 403 23.48 -1.76 -10.45
N ASN A 404 23.25 -0.55 -11.00
CA ASN A 404 21.96 -0.08 -11.53
C ASN A 404 20.81 -0.08 -10.50
N ASP A 405 21.11 -0.03 -9.21
CA ASP A 405 20.14 0.16 -8.13
C ASP A 405 19.75 1.65 -8.01
N PHE A 406 18.89 2.10 -8.93
CA PHE A 406 18.43 3.50 -8.96
C PHE A 406 17.59 3.87 -7.74
N SER A 407 16.87 2.91 -7.13
CA SER A 407 16.06 3.20 -5.94
C SER A 407 16.92 3.38 -4.70
N GLY A 408 17.93 2.53 -4.49
CA GLY A 408 18.90 2.71 -3.40
C GLY A 408 19.69 4.01 -3.58
N ALA A 409 20.19 4.29 -4.78
CA ALA A 409 20.90 5.53 -5.07
C ALA A 409 20.01 6.79 -4.84
N GLN A 410 18.74 6.74 -5.25
CA GLN A 410 17.77 7.81 -5.00
C GLN A 410 17.61 8.08 -3.50
N ASN A 411 17.39 7.04 -2.69
CA ASN A 411 17.25 7.19 -1.24
C ASN A 411 18.51 7.75 -0.57
N LEU A 412 19.70 7.35 -1.03
CA LEU A 412 20.97 7.84 -0.52
C LEU A 412 21.19 9.33 -0.86
N TYR A 413 20.85 9.76 -2.08
CA TYR A 413 20.87 11.18 -2.44
C TYR A 413 19.89 12.02 -1.61
N ASN A 414 18.70 11.49 -1.31
CA ASN A 414 17.77 12.14 -0.40
C ASN A 414 18.38 12.33 1.00
N ASN A 415 19.01 11.30 1.55
CA ASN A 415 19.67 11.38 2.86
C ASN A 415 20.82 12.40 2.84
N LEU A 416 21.61 12.45 1.75
CA LEU A 416 22.67 13.43 1.57
C LEU A 416 22.11 14.86 1.47
N GLY A 417 20.97 15.04 0.79
CA GLY A 417 20.25 16.31 0.73
C GLY A 417 19.86 16.81 2.12
N PHE A 418 19.28 15.94 2.96
CA PHE A 418 18.96 16.29 4.35
C PHE A 418 20.21 16.53 5.23
N LEU A 419 21.32 15.85 4.95
CA LEU A 419 22.60 16.10 5.63
C LEU A 419 23.11 17.52 5.33
N TYR A 420 23.11 17.95 4.07
CA TYR A 420 23.46 19.32 3.68
C TYR A 420 22.46 20.35 4.22
N TYR A 421 21.16 20.04 4.19
CA TYR A 421 20.12 20.92 4.75
C TYR A 421 20.37 21.19 6.25
N ASN A 422 20.70 20.16 7.03
CA ASN A 422 21.01 20.31 8.45
C ASN A 422 22.30 21.11 8.72
N GLN A 423 23.21 21.13 7.75
CA GLN A 423 24.41 21.98 7.75
C GLN A 423 24.14 23.40 7.25
N LYS A 424 22.90 23.72 6.87
CA LYS A 424 22.47 24.99 6.26
C LYS A 424 23.10 25.28 4.89
N ASP A 425 23.63 24.25 4.23
CA ASP A 425 24.10 24.32 2.85
C ASP A 425 22.95 24.00 1.89
N TYR A 426 22.04 24.96 1.74
CA TYR A 426 20.80 24.77 1.00
C TYR A 426 21.03 24.54 -0.50
N THR A 427 22.08 25.12 -1.08
CA THR A 427 22.41 24.95 -2.49
C THR A 427 22.84 23.52 -2.79
N ASN A 428 23.75 22.95 -1.97
CA ASN A 428 24.14 21.55 -2.15
C ASN A 428 23.01 20.60 -1.77
N ALA A 429 22.17 20.94 -0.78
CA ALA A 429 20.97 20.18 -0.46
C ALA A 429 20.03 20.05 -1.67
N ILE A 430 19.69 21.18 -2.31
CA ILE A 430 18.86 21.23 -3.52
C ILE A 430 19.47 20.35 -4.62
N SER A 431 20.79 20.47 -4.87
CA SER A 431 21.47 19.66 -5.89
C SER A 431 21.34 18.14 -5.64
N GLN A 432 21.42 17.68 -4.38
CA GLN A 432 21.23 16.25 -4.10
C GLN A 432 19.77 15.81 -4.22
N PHE A 433 18.81 16.65 -3.80
CA PHE A 433 17.39 16.36 -3.99
C PHE A 433 17.03 16.25 -5.49
N GLU A 434 17.62 17.09 -6.35
CA GLU A 434 17.45 16.99 -7.80
C GLU A 434 17.98 15.67 -8.37
N LYS A 435 19.17 15.23 -7.94
CA LYS A 435 19.71 13.93 -8.34
C LYS A 435 18.82 12.78 -7.90
N SER A 436 18.28 12.85 -6.69
CA SER A 436 17.28 11.90 -6.18
C SER A 436 16.03 11.87 -7.07
N ILE A 437 15.46 13.03 -7.41
CA ILE A 437 14.27 13.11 -8.29
C ILE A 437 14.57 12.56 -9.69
N ALA A 438 15.72 12.89 -10.28
CA ALA A 438 16.10 12.40 -11.61
C ALA A 438 16.22 10.86 -11.66
N LEU A 439 16.70 10.23 -10.59
CA LEU A 439 16.72 8.77 -10.47
C LEU A 439 15.33 8.20 -10.22
N ALA A 440 14.48 8.90 -9.49
CA ALA A 440 13.10 8.50 -9.26
C ALA A 440 12.33 8.35 -10.58
N ASP A 441 12.58 9.21 -11.56
CA ASP A 441 11.92 9.12 -12.87
C ASP A 441 12.36 7.87 -13.66
N LYS A 442 13.63 7.46 -13.57
CA LYS A 442 14.10 6.18 -14.13
C LYS A 442 13.40 4.97 -13.50
N VAL A 443 13.16 5.01 -12.18
CA VAL A 443 12.41 3.94 -11.50
C VAL A 443 10.98 3.86 -12.02
N LYS A 444 10.35 5.00 -12.31
CA LYS A 444 8.96 5.08 -12.79
C LYS A 444 8.75 4.60 -14.23
N GLU A 445 9.78 4.57 -15.07
CA GLU A 445 9.66 4.17 -16.48
C GLU A 445 9.01 2.79 -16.65
N ASN A 446 9.25 1.87 -15.70
CA ASN A 446 8.73 0.50 -15.73
C ASN A 446 7.47 0.28 -14.87
N LEU A 447 6.87 1.35 -14.31
CA LEU A 447 5.72 1.27 -13.40
C LEU A 447 4.39 1.58 -14.12
N THR A 448 3.30 0.94 -13.71
CA THR A 448 1.94 1.32 -14.13
C THR A 448 1.50 2.65 -13.51
N ALA A 449 0.43 3.29 -14.00
CA ALA A 449 -0.04 4.58 -13.47
C ALA A 449 -0.37 4.54 -11.96
N LYS A 450 -1.00 3.46 -11.47
CA LYS A 450 -1.27 3.27 -10.03
C LYS A 450 0.03 3.10 -9.24
N GLN A 451 1.00 2.38 -9.80
CA GLN A 451 2.29 2.17 -9.16
C GLN A 451 3.13 3.45 -9.10
N LYS A 452 3.04 4.31 -10.13
CA LYS A 452 3.67 5.64 -10.14
C LYS A 452 3.09 6.55 -9.07
N LEU A 453 1.77 6.58 -8.90
CA LEU A 453 1.10 7.36 -7.86
C LEU A 453 1.63 7.00 -6.46
N GLU A 454 1.71 5.71 -6.17
CA GLU A 454 2.21 5.25 -4.87
C GLU A 454 3.72 5.43 -4.71
N TYR A 455 4.49 5.32 -5.79
CA TYR A 455 5.91 5.66 -5.75
C TYR A 455 6.14 7.16 -5.56
N ASN A 456 5.25 8.03 -6.07
CA ASN A 456 5.31 9.47 -5.78
C ASN A 456 5.14 9.74 -4.28
N ASN A 457 4.28 8.99 -3.57
CA ASN A 457 4.19 9.06 -2.11
C ASN A 457 5.52 8.73 -1.42
N THR A 458 6.32 7.79 -1.95
CA THR A 458 7.59 7.40 -1.31
C THR A 458 8.67 8.48 -1.46
N ILE A 459 8.63 9.27 -2.53
CA ILE A 459 9.57 10.37 -2.79
C ILE A 459 9.04 11.73 -2.33
N ALA A 460 7.85 11.82 -1.76
CA ALA A 460 7.27 13.07 -1.25
C ALA A 460 8.21 13.79 -0.26
N GLY A 461 8.94 13.03 0.57
CA GLY A 461 9.95 13.56 1.48
C GLY A 461 11.10 14.28 0.77
N VAL A 462 11.44 13.88 -0.45
CA VAL A 462 12.49 14.51 -1.27
C VAL A 462 12.05 15.91 -1.70
N TYR A 463 10.82 16.02 -2.24
CA TYR A 463 10.24 17.30 -2.62
C TYR A 463 10.11 18.24 -1.42
N LYS A 464 9.68 17.70 -0.29
CA LYS A 464 9.57 18.45 0.97
C LYS A 464 10.92 19.02 1.43
N GLY A 465 11.97 18.20 1.44
CA GLY A 465 13.33 18.67 1.75
C GLY A 465 13.83 19.74 0.77
N MET A 466 13.49 19.60 -0.51
CA MET A 466 13.83 20.58 -1.54
C MET A 466 13.08 21.90 -1.38
N ILE A 467 11.77 21.87 -1.10
CA ILE A 467 10.93 23.05 -0.80
C ILE A 467 11.48 23.80 0.43
N MET A 468 11.77 23.08 1.51
CA MET A 468 12.37 23.64 2.72
C MET A 468 13.77 24.21 2.50
N SER A 469 14.50 23.74 1.49
CA SER A 469 15.80 24.30 1.11
C SER A 469 15.62 25.57 0.27
N CYS A 470 14.70 25.54 -0.71
CA CYS A 470 14.39 26.67 -1.60
C CYS A 470 13.88 27.90 -0.83
N GLN A 471 13.20 27.73 0.31
CA GLN A 471 12.76 28.88 1.12
C GLN A 471 13.93 29.81 1.52
N ASN A 472 15.15 29.27 1.59
CA ASN A 472 16.35 29.99 2.00
C ASN A 472 17.20 30.51 0.83
N THR A 473 16.82 30.25 -0.44
CA THR A 473 17.64 30.63 -1.62
C THR A 473 17.15 31.89 -2.35
N LYS A 474 16.07 32.52 -1.88
CA LYS A 474 15.36 33.65 -2.55
C LYS A 474 14.88 33.36 -3.98
N ASP A 475 15.04 32.13 -4.47
CA ASP A 475 14.67 31.73 -5.83
C ASP A 475 13.20 31.30 -5.87
N VAL A 476 12.32 32.28 -6.09
CA VAL A 476 10.87 32.07 -6.17
C VAL A 476 10.50 31.13 -7.32
N ALA A 477 11.19 31.25 -8.46
CA ALA A 477 10.91 30.43 -9.64
C ALA A 477 11.22 28.97 -9.38
N LYS A 478 12.34 28.69 -8.68
CA LYS A 478 12.68 27.33 -8.27
C LYS A 478 11.69 26.78 -7.26
N LEU A 479 11.34 27.53 -6.21
CA LEU A 479 10.34 27.09 -5.23
C LEU A 479 9.02 26.73 -5.93
N PHE A 480 8.50 27.64 -6.75
CA PHE A 480 7.25 27.43 -7.47
C PHE A 480 7.30 26.20 -8.40
N ALA A 481 8.40 26.02 -9.15
CA ALA A 481 8.56 24.87 -10.02
C ALA A 481 8.55 23.54 -9.24
N VAL A 482 9.19 23.49 -8.08
CA VAL A 482 9.19 22.30 -7.22
C VAL A 482 7.80 22.05 -6.64
N GLN A 483 7.10 23.10 -6.20
CA GLN A 483 5.70 23.01 -5.73
C GLN A 483 4.78 22.44 -6.82
N GLU A 484 4.91 22.88 -8.07
CA GLU A 484 4.14 22.36 -9.19
C GLU A 484 4.52 20.92 -9.56
N GLN A 485 5.82 20.59 -9.58
CA GLN A 485 6.30 19.23 -9.86
C GLN A 485 5.79 18.24 -8.80
N SER A 486 5.81 18.66 -7.54
CA SER A 486 5.41 17.85 -6.40
C SER A 486 3.90 17.67 -6.25
N ARG A 487 3.03 18.14 -7.16
CA ARG A 487 1.56 18.05 -7.00
C ARG A 487 0.79 17.81 -8.28
N SER A 488 1.48 17.66 -9.41
CA SER A 488 0.83 17.60 -10.73
C SER A 488 0.95 16.24 -11.41
N GLY A 489 1.74 15.29 -10.89
CA GLY A 489 2.12 14.07 -11.60
C GLY A 489 0.95 13.22 -12.06
N TYR A 490 0.08 12.82 -11.14
CA TYR A 490 -1.04 11.93 -11.40
C TYR A 490 -2.16 12.60 -12.20
N LEU A 491 -2.62 13.78 -11.76
CA LEU A 491 -3.72 14.48 -12.42
C LEU A 491 -3.34 14.93 -13.83
N LYS A 492 -2.08 15.33 -14.05
CA LYS A 492 -1.53 15.57 -15.39
C LYS A 492 -1.50 14.29 -16.22
N GLU A 493 -1.11 13.14 -15.65
CA GLU A 493 -1.09 11.87 -16.39
C GLU A 493 -2.49 11.45 -16.84
N GLN A 494 -3.52 11.67 -16.02
CA GLN A 494 -4.91 11.39 -16.35
C GLN A 494 -5.49 12.36 -17.40
N LEU A 495 -5.11 13.64 -17.35
CA LEU A 495 -5.60 14.65 -18.31
C LEU A 495 -4.87 14.56 -19.65
N ASN A 496 -3.53 14.67 -19.65
CA ASN A 496 -2.65 14.49 -20.79
C ASN A 496 -1.17 14.54 -20.34
N LYS A 497 -0.42 13.47 -20.60
CA LYS A 497 0.96 13.25 -20.13
C LYS A 497 1.96 14.32 -20.60
N ASN A 498 1.74 14.97 -21.74
CA ASN A 498 2.72 15.81 -22.41
C ASN A 498 2.67 17.29 -21.99
N ILE A 499 1.90 17.63 -20.97
CA ILE A 499 1.70 19.03 -20.59
C ILE A 499 2.89 19.53 -19.75
N PRO A 500 3.56 20.63 -20.12
CA PRO A 500 4.65 21.18 -19.32
C PRO A 500 4.12 21.73 -17.99
N LEU A 501 4.96 21.69 -16.95
CA LEU A 501 4.65 22.33 -15.67
C LEU A 501 4.47 23.84 -15.86
N ALA A 502 3.57 24.44 -15.09
CA ALA A 502 3.39 25.87 -15.11
C ALA A 502 4.63 26.61 -14.56
N THR A 503 4.93 27.74 -15.18
CA THR A 503 5.93 28.71 -14.70
C THR A 503 5.24 29.87 -13.97
N ILE A 504 6.01 30.71 -13.28
CA ILE A 504 5.48 31.96 -12.71
C ILE A 504 4.85 32.83 -13.80
N SER A 505 5.46 32.90 -14.98
CA SER A 505 4.90 33.67 -16.10
C SER A 505 3.54 33.14 -16.55
N ASP A 506 3.34 31.82 -16.54
CA ASP A 506 2.03 31.24 -16.86
C ASP A 506 0.99 31.65 -15.80
N ALA A 507 1.35 31.59 -14.51
CA ALA A 507 0.47 32.05 -13.42
C ALA A 507 0.10 33.53 -13.59
N GLN A 508 1.09 34.39 -13.86
CA GLN A 508 0.89 35.82 -14.07
C GLN A 508 0.02 36.10 -15.29
N GLN A 509 0.10 35.32 -16.37
CA GLN A 509 -0.78 35.47 -17.53
C GLN A 509 -2.24 35.18 -17.18
N LEU A 510 -2.49 34.16 -16.36
CA LEU A 510 -3.83 33.77 -15.93
C LEU A 510 -4.46 34.74 -14.92
N LEU A 511 -3.64 35.37 -14.06
CA LEU A 511 -4.11 36.29 -13.02
C LEU A 511 -4.67 37.61 -13.58
N GLN A 512 -5.67 38.16 -12.92
CA GLN A 512 -6.11 39.55 -13.06
C GLN A 512 -5.32 40.48 -12.13
N LYS A 513 -5.38 41.81 -12.36
CA LYS A 513 -4.65 42.79 -11.54
C LYS A 513 -5.01 42.77 -10.05
N GLU A 514 -6.28 42.48 -9.73
CA GLU A 514 -6.79 42.44 -8.35
C GLU A 514 -6.61 41.07 -7.69
N GLU A 515 -6.08 40.09 -8.43
CA GLU A 515 -5.93 38.71 -7.95
C GLU A 515 -4.52 38.42 -7.43
N VAL A 516 -4.46 37.64 -6.36
CA VAL A 516 -3.23 37.03 -5.84
C VAL A 516 -3.40 35.52 -5.77
N LEU A 517 -2.41 34.79 -6.31
CA LEU A 517 -2.27 33.35 -6.14
C LEU A 517 -1.32 33.06 -4.98
N ILE A 518 -1.77 32.24 -4.04
CA ILE A 518 -0.94 31.75 -2.94
C ILE A 518 -0.77 30.25 -3.10
N ASN A 519 0.47 29.84 -3.31
CA ASN A 519 0.84 28.44 -3.46
C ASN A 519 1.50 27.91 -2.18
N TYR A 520 0.75 27.14 -1.40
CA TYR A 520 1.15 26.67 -0.07
C TYR A 520 1.94 25.36 -0.11
N SER A 521 2.88 25.24 0.83
CA SER A 521 3.59 24.01 1.16
C SER A 521 3.79 23.88 2.66
N VAL A 522 3.75 22.65 3.18
CA VAL A 522 4.03 22.37 4.58
C VAL A 522 5.46 21.83 4.71
N GLY A 523 6.32 22.62 5.34
CA GLY A 523 7.68 22.22 5.70
C GLY A 523 7.67 21.29 6.91
N GLN A 524 8.40 21.61 7.97
CA GLN A 524 8.22 20.95 9.26
C GLN A 524 6.75 21.02 9.74
N PRO A 525 6.29 20.15 10.66
CA PRO A 525 4.94 20.27 11.22
C PRO A 525 4.65 21.69 11.74
N GLY A 526 3.69 22.38 11.11
CA GLY A 526 3.35 23.78 11.42
C GLY A 526 4.22 24.86 10.75
N GLU A 527 5.18 24.49 9.89
CA GLU A 527 5.92 25.44 9.02
C GLU A 527 5.16 25.62 7.70
N ILE A 528 4.76 26.85 7.41
CA ILE A 528 4.07 27.23 6.18
C ILE A 528 5.05 27.93 5.24
N ILE A 529 5.16 27.44 4.01
CA ILE A 529 6.02 28.01 2.95
C ILE A 529 5.11 28.36 1.77
N MET A 530 5.25 29.57 1.24
CA MET A 530 4.38 30.13 0.21
C MET A 530 5.18 30.70 -0.96
N SER A 531 4.76 30.39 -2.18
CA SER A 531 5.01 31.26 -3.33
C SER A 531 3.79 32.16 -3.49
N VAL A 532 3.96 33.47 -3.33
CA VAL A 532 2.89 34.47 -3.48
C VAL A 532 3.09 35.18 -4.80
N ILE A 533 2.10 35.10 -5.68
CA ILE A 533 2.19 35.56 -7.07
C ILE A 533 1.03 36.51 -7.35
N THR A 534 1.35 37.74 -7.76
CA THR A 534 0.40 38.72 -8.29
C THR A 534 0.66 38.89 -9.78
N LYS A 535 -0.14 39.72 -10.47
CA LYS A 535 0.03 40.00 -11.90
C LYS A 535 1.46 40.42 -12.27
N ASP A 536 2.11 41.19 -11.39
CA ASP A 536 3.36 41.90 -11.69
C ASP A 536 4.54 41.47 -10.80
N LYS A 537 4.29 40.72 -9.71
CA LYS A 537 5.33 40.32 -8.74
C LYS A 537 5.17 38.87 -8.30
N ALA A 538 6.28 38.23 -7.96
CA ALA A 538 6.30 36.96 -7.24
C ALA A 538 7.31 37.01 -6.10
N GLU A 539 6.99 36.42 -4.95
CA GLU A 539 7.90 36.36 -3.81
C GLU A 539 7.66 35.14 -2.91
N ILE A 540 8.70 34.76 -2.16
CA ILE A 540 8.63 33.71 -1.13
C ILE A 540 8.18 34.36 0.18
N ARG A 541 7.23 33.72 0.84
CA ARG A 541 6.83 34.01 2.23
C ARG A 541 6.86 32.71 3.02
N TYR A 542 7.26 32.76 4.27
CA TYR A 542 7.25 31.58 5.13
C TYR A 542 6.96 31.99 6.57
N HIS A 543 6.44 31.05 7.34
CA HIS A 543 6.11 31.27 8.74
C HIS A 543 6.19 29.95 9.52
N TYR A 544 6.98 29.94 10.60
CA TYR A 544 7.10 28.77 11.48
C TYR A 544 7.08 29.18 12.96
N PRO A 545 5.90 29.47 13.51
CA PRO A 545 5.76 29.99 14.86
C PRO A 545 5.76 28.86 15.91
N ILE A 546 6.88 28.14 16.06
CA ILE A 546 6.95 26.94 16.91
C ILE A 546 6.53 27.18 18.38
N ASP A 547 6.83 28.36 18.92
CA ASP A 547 6.44 28.71 20.28
C ASP A 547 4.93 28.93 20.44
N GLU A 548 4.29 29.54 19.45
CA GLU A 548 2.84 29.73 19.42
C GLU A 548 2.13 28.40 19.16
N LEU A 549 2.67 27.54 18.29
CA LEU A 549 2.17 26.18 18.04
C LEU A 549 2.16 25.35 19.33
N LEU A 550 3.27 25.34 20.07
CA LEU A 550 3.36 24.62 21.35
C LEU A 550 2.43 25.21 22.41
N SER A 551 2.31 26.54 22.46
CA SER A 551 1.41 27.23 23.39
C SER A 551 -0.06 26.91 23.08
N PHE A 552 -0.43 26.93 21.80
CA PHE A 552 -1.77 26.59 21.33
C PHE A 552 -2.10 25.12 21.60
N LYS A 553 -1.21 24.20 21.24
CA LYS A 553 -1.32 22.76 21.58
C LYS A 553 -1.61 22.59 23.07
N LYS A 554 -0.78 23.16 23.95
CA LYS A 554 -0.93 23.06 25.41
C LYS A 554 -2.28 23.60 25.89
N ALA A 555 -2.80 24.68 25.32
CA ALA A 555 -4.05 25.29 25.74
C ALA A 555 -5.27 24.38 25.53
N TYR A 556 -5.40 23.73 24.36
CA TYR A 556 -6.60 22.96 24.02
C TYR A 556 -6.55 21.51 24.42
N THR A 557 -5.35 20.94 24.44
CA THR A 557 -5.08 19.65 25.05
C THR A 557 -5.69 19.48 26.45
N ASN A 558 -5.54 20.48 27.33
CA ASN A 558 -6.03 20.40 28.71
C ASN A 558 -7.55 20.55 28.82
N LYS A 559 -8.14 21.33 27.91
CA LYS A 559 -9.59 21.51 27.81
C LYS A 559 -10.26 20.23 27.32
N ALA A 560 -9.67 19.57 26.33
CA ALA A 560 -10.24 18.39 25.70
C ALA A 560 -10.39 17.18 26.66
N LYS A 561 -9.56 17.07 27.71
CA LYS A 561 -9.73 16.08 28.80
C LYS A 561 -11.00 16.26 29.64
N LYS A 562 -11.69 17.40 29.53
CA LYS A 562 -12.86 17.76 30.36
C LYS A 562 -14.17 17.82 29.56
N ILE A 563 -14.16 17.46 28.26
CA ILE A 563 -15.30 17.53 27.34
C ILE A 563 -15.89 16.12 27.15
N PRO A 564 -17.22 15.95 26.90
CA PRO A 564 -17.85 14.63 26.72
C PRO A 564 -17.19 13.78 25.62
N ALA A 565 -17.22 12.45 25.80
CA ALA A 565 -16.56 11.45 24.94
C ALA A 565 -16.96 11.50 23.45
N THR A 566 -18.03 12.22 23.09
CA THR A 566 -18.47 12.46 21.72
C THR A 566 -17.49 13.32 20.90
N ILE A 567 -16.56 14.05 21.55
CA ILE A 567 -15.49 14.82 20.89
C ILE A 567 -14.13 14.09 20.94
N ASN A 568 -13.96 12.99 21.72
CA ASN A 568 -12.83 12.06 21.50
C ASN A 568 -12.88 10.72 22.29
N PRO A 569 -12.53 9.58 21.64
CA PRO A 569 -11.94 8.39 22.28
C PRO A 569 -10.38 8.35 22.30
N TYR A 570 -9.67 9.34 21.76
CA TYR A 570 -8.19 9.40 21.64
C TYR A 570 -7.51 10.51 22.46
N LEU A 571 -7.95 10.75 23.70
CA LEU A 571 -7.25 11.68 24.60
C LEU A 571 -6.95 11.04 25.94
N SER A 572 -5.77 10.42 26.05
CA SER A 572 -5.09 10.19 27.32
C SER A 572 -3.89 11.16 27.46
N ASP A 573 -3.81 11.74 28.64
CA ASP A 573 -2.80 12.63 29.22
C ASP A 573 -1.71 13.34 28.39
N LEU A 574 -1.97 14.60 28.03
CA LEU A 574 -1.02 15.52 27.38
C LEU A 574 -0.59 16.71 28.28
N GLN A 575 -0.11 16.46 29.49
CA GLN A 575 0.71 17.46 30.20
C GLN A 575 2.16 17.01 30.38
N VAL A 576 2.46 15.77 30.01
CA VAL A 576 3.73 15.11 30.24
C VAL A 576 3.77 13.95 29.26
N ASP A 577 4.75 13.90 28.34
CA ASP A 577 4.92 12.68 27.56
C ASP A 577 5.46 11.59 28.48
N TYR A 578 4.58 10.68 28.88
CA TYR A 578 4.97 9.42 29.48
C TYR A 578 5.23 8.42 28.36
N THR A 579 6.49 8.07 28.11
CA THR A 579 6.81 6.90 27.29
C THR A 579 7.06 5.75 28.25
N ASP A 580 6.28 4.67 28.16
CA ASP A 580 6.34 3.52 29.08
C ASP A 580 6.19 3.87 30.58
N GLY A 581 5.43 4.92 30.89
CA GLY A 581 5.25 5.38 32.27
C GLY A 581 6.35 6.31 32.79
N GLU A 582 7.29 6.77 31.95
CA GLU A 582 8.32 7.76 32.32
C GLU A 582 8.23 9.10 31.58
N LEU A 583 8.48 10.19 32.33
CA LEU A 583 8.44 11.59 31.87
C LEU A 583 9.59 11.90 30.89
N VAL A 584 9.27 12.17 29.63
CA VAL A 584 10.25 12.48 28.58
C VAL A 584 10.38 13.98 28.32
N ARG A 585 11.61 14.49 28.40
CA ARG A 585 11.98 15.84 27.92
C ARG A 585 12.46 15.74 26.46
N TYR A 586 11.83 16.49 25.57
CA TYR A 586 12.28 16.60 24.18
C TYR A 586 13.63 17.33 24.08
N ALA A 587 14.50 16.88 23.17
CA ALA A 587 15.78 17.55 22.89
C ALA A 587 15.61 18.95 22.26
N THR A 588 14.54 19.18 21.49
CA THR A 588 14.26 20.45 20.81
C THR A 588 12.77 20.78 20.85
N LYS A 589 12.41 22.06 20.67
CA LYS A 589 11.01 22.50 20.55
C LYS A 589 10.32 21.87 19.34
N GLN A 590 11.03 21.73 18.22
CA GLN A 590 10.51 21.11 17.00
C GLN A 590 10.18 19.62 17.21
N ALA A 591 10.95 18.92 18.05
CA ALA A 591 10.64 17.53 18.37
C ALA A 591 9.36 17.38 19.24
N ALA A 592 8.94 18.44 19.92
CA ALA A 592 7.74 18.46 20.77
C ALA A 592 6.43 18.73 20.01
N TYR A 593 6.52 19.11 18.72
CA TYR A 593 5.38 19.34 17.84
C TYR A 593 5.48 18.42 16.60
N LYS A 594 4.70 17.35 16.59
CA LYS A 594 4.77 16.27 15.61
C LYS A 594 3.78 16.49 14.46
N LYS A 595 3.89 15.69 13.40
CA LYS A 595 2.95 15.73 12.28
C LYS A 595 1.52 15.47 12.77
N GLU A 596 1.35 14.51 13.67
CA GLU A 596 0.07 14.09 14.22
C GLU A 596 -0.60 15.24 14.99
N ASP A 597 0.18 16.09 15.66
CA ASP A 597 -0.37 17.28 16.32
C ASP A 597 -0.99 18.24 15.29
N PHE A 598 -0.28 18.51 14.20
CA PHE A 598 -0.75 19.39 13.12
C PHE A 598 -2.03 18.84 12.47
N VAL A 599 -2.07 17.54 12.16
CA VAL A 599 -3.26 16.87 11.61
C VAL A 599 -4.43 16.96 12.60
N THR A 600 -4.18 16.73 13.89
CA THR A 600 -5.20 16.80 14.95
C THR A 600 -5.82 18.20 15.03
N LEU A 601 -5.03 19.27 14.94
CA LEU A 601 -5.57 20.63 14.95
C LEU A 601 -6.51 20.89 13.76
N ILE A 602 -6.18 20.36 12.58
CA ILE A 602 -7.03 20.47 11.38
C ILE A 602 -8.34 19.73 11.60
N GLU A 603 -8.28 18.50 12.10
CA GLU A 603 -9.47 17.69 12.39
C GLU A 603 -10.38 18.36 13.41
N TRP A 604 -9.83 18.90 14.50
CA TRP A 604 -10.60 19.62 15.51
C TRP A 604 -11.24 20.89 14.95
N THR A 605 -10.52 21.64 14.12
CA THR A 605 -11.08 22.82 13.46
C THR A 605 -12.29 22.45 12.62
N ARG A 606 -12.17 21.37 11.85
CA ARG A 606 -13.28 20.86 11.03
C ARG A 606 -14.45 20.42 11.88
N GLN A 607 -14.20 19.69 12.98
CA GLN A 607 -15.27 19.31 13.92
C GLN A 607 -15.97 20.52 14.52
N LEU A 608 -15.22 21.55 14.92
CA LEU A 608 -15.77 22.79 15.46
C LEU A 608 -16.63 23.56 14.45
N LEU A 609 -16.32 23.46 13.15
CA LEU A 609 -17.09 24.11 12.07
C LEU A 609 -18.35 23.32 11.66
N LYS A 610 -18.42 22.02 11.95
CA LYS A 610 -19.53 21.13 11.56
C LYS A 610 -20.84 21.42 12.27
N GLU A 611 -20.79 21.87 13.51
CA GLU A 611 -21.98 22.07 14.35
C GLU A 611 -21.93 23.42 15.09
N ALA A 612 -23.03 24.17 15.04
CA ALA A 612 -23.21 25.39 15.80
C ALA A 612 -23.48 25.04 17.27
N ASN A 613 -22.41 25.03 18.05
CA ASN A 613 -22.50 24.87 19.49
C ASN A 613 -22.05 26.17 20.20
N PRO A 614 -22.99 26.94 20.79
CA PRO A 614 -22.66 28.17 21.51
C PRO A 614 -21.62 27.98 22.63
N GLN A 615 -21.58 26.80 23.26
CA GLN A 615 -20.61 26.49 24.32
C GLN A 615 -19.18 26.32 23.79
N LEU A 616 -19.03 26.02 22.49
CA LEU A 616 -17.74 25.81 21.83
C LEU A 616 -17.32 27.01 20.98
N GLN A 617 -18.15 28.05 20.88
CA GLN A 617 -17.90 29.19 19.98
C GLN A 617 -16.57 29.91 20.28
N THR A 618 -16.22 30.11 21.55
CA THR A 618 -14.92 30.72 21.91
C THR A 618 -13.76 29.85 21.43
N ILE A 619 -13.85 28.53 21.61
CA ILE A 619 -12.82 27.59 21.16
C ILE A 619 -12.73 27.61 19.63
N GLN A 620 -13.86 27.57 18.93
CA GLN A 620 -13.90 27.70 17.48
C GLN A 620 -13.18 28.98 17.03
N ASN A 621 -13.52 30.13 17.61
CA ASN A 621 -12.89 31.40 17.26
C ASN A 621 -11.37 31.37 17.48
N ASP A 622 -10.90 30.80 18.59
CA ASP A 622 -9.47 30.68 18.87
C ASP A 622 -8.74 29.88 17.78
N PHE A 623 -9.34 28.77 17.30
CA PHE A 623 -8.81 27.98 16.18
C PHE A 623 -8.82 28.77 14.87
N LEU A 624 -9.89 29.51 14.58
CA LEU A 624 -10.00 30.29 13.35
C LEU A 624 -9.02 31.47 13.32
N HIS A 625 -8.74 32.10 14.46
CA HIS A 625 -7.68 33.10 14.60
C HIS A 625 -6.29 32.48 14.45
N PHE A 626 -6.08 31.30 15.03
CA PHE A 626 -4.81 30.57 14.91
C PHE A 626 -4.49 30.27 13.43
N TRP A 627 -5.45 29.77 12.65
CA TRP A 627 -5.23 29.52 11.23
C TRP A 627 -5.02 30.78 10.41
N TYR A 628 -5.74 31.87 10.74
CA TYR A 628 -5.50 33.17 10.13
C TYR A 628 -4.05 33.62 10.35
N ASN A 629 -3.59 33.58 11.60
CA ASN A 629 -2.24 33.97 11.97
C ASN A 629 -1.18 33.09 11.29
N LEU A 630 -1.43 31.78 11.23
CA LEU A 630 -0.50 30.84 10.66
C LEU A 630 -0.36 30.98 9.14
N THR A 631 -1.45 31.27 8.42
CA THR A 631 -1.51 31.13 6.96
C THR A 631 -1.70 32.44 6.19
N LEU A 632 -2.44 33.41 6.73
CA LEU A 632 -2.82 34.65 6.02
C LEU A 632 -2.10 35.88 6.57
N GLN A 633 -1.85 35.95 7.88
CA GLN A 633 -1.14 37.07 8.50
C GLN A 633 0.25 37.34 7.91
N PRO A 634 1.08 36.34 7.52
CA PRO A 634 2.41 36.60 6.96
C PRO A 634 2.40 37.32 5.59
N ILE A 635 1.21 37.45 4.98
CA ILE A 635 1.02 38.04 3.65
C ILE A 635 -0.02 39.17 3.65
N GLN A 636 -0.35 39.70 4.84
CA GLN A 636 -1.38 40.73 5.03
C GLN A 636 -1.12 42.00 4.20
N ASP A 637 0.15 42.35 3.99
CA ASP A 637 0.59 43.48 3.16
C ASP A 637 0.13 43.36 1.71
N ILE A 638 0.14 42.14 1.17
CA ILE A 638 -0.29 41.84 -0.20
C ILE A 638 -1.82 41.76 -0.26
N LEU A 639 -2.43 41.08 0.71
CA LEU A 639 -3.89 40.92 0.80
C LEU A 639 -4.60 42.29 0.86
N ALA A 640 -4.01 43.26 1.56
CA ALA A 640 -4.57 44.62 1.65
C ALA A 640 -4.79 45.32 0.30
N THR A 641 -4.09 44.89 -0.77
CA THR A 641 -4.19 45.48 -2.11
C THR A 641 -4.81 44.55 -3.16
N HIS A 642 -5.04 43.27 -2.82
CA HIS A 642 -5.55 42.25 -3.73
C HIS A 642 -6.79 41.58 -3.13
N PRO A 643 -8.00 42.12 -3.38
CA PRO A 643 -9.23 41.63 -2.75
C PRO A 643 -9.66 40.24 -3.23
N LYS A 644 -9.06 39.70 -4.30
CA LYS A 644 -9.39 38.38 -4.84
C LYS A 644 -8.21 37.42 -4.63
N VAL A 645 -8.48 36.32 -3.95
CA VAL A 645 -7.45 35.40 -3.45
C VAL A 645 -7.69 34.01 -4.04
N ILE A 646 -6.67 33.48 -4.70
CA ILE A 646 -6.65 32.13 -5.26
C ILE A 646 -5.75 31.26 -4.40
N ILE A 647 -6.33 30.24 -3.78
CA ILE A 647 -5.64 29.33 -2.87
C ILE A 647 -5.28 28.04 -3.62
N SER A 648 -3.99 27.73 -3.70
CA SER A 648 -3.49 26.40 -4.04
C SER A 648 -2.88 25.77 -2.79
N ALA A 649 -3.71 25.05 -2.04
CA ALA A 649 -3.30 24.38 -0.80
C ALA A 649 -2.52 23.08 -1.08
N THR A 650 -1.93 22.50 -0.04
CA THR A 650 -1.27 21.19 -0.10
C THR A 650 -1.59 20.37 1.13
N GLU A 651 -1.38 19.05 1.05
CA GLU A 651 -1.48 18.13 2.20
C GLU A 651 -2.79 18.37 2.98
N GLU A 652 -2.76 18.31 4.31
CA GLU A 652 -3.94 18.43 5.17
C GLU A 652 -4.59 19.83 5.15
N LEU A 653 -3.90 20.87 4.66
CA LEU A 653 -4.48 22.23 4.52
C LEU A 653 -5.63 22.27 3.51
N ASN A 654 -5.69 21.33 2.56
CA ASN A 654 -6.82 21.25 1.63
C ASN A 654 -8.17 20.98 2.34
N TYR A 655 -8.14 20.56 3.61
CA TYR A 655 -9.34 20.29 4.40
C TYR A 655 -9.86 21.49 5.20
N LEU A 656 -9.19 22.64 5.11
CA LEU A 656 -9.60 23.85 5.80
C LEU A 656 -10.22 24.86 4.82
N PRO A 657 -11.40 25.42 5.14
CA PRO A 657 -11.97 26.52 4.39
C PRO A 657 -11.37 27.85 4.87
N PHE A 658 -10.38 28.37 4.14
CA PHE A 658 -9.66 29.62 4.44
C PHE A 658 -10.60 30.82 4.59
N GLU A 659 -11.76 30.83 3.90
CA GLU A 659 -12.81 31.83 4.07
C GLU A 659 -13.32 31.98 5.50
N THR A 660 -13.22 30.94 6.32
CA THR A 660 -13.69 30.92 7.72
C THR A 660 -12.69 31.49 8.70
N PHE A 661 -11.44 31.74 8.28
CA PHE A 661 -10.43 32.22 9.22
C PHE A 661 -10.78 33.61 9.72
N LEU A 662 -10.61 33.83 11.02
CA LEU A 662 -10.95 35.09 11.66
C LEU A 662 -9.73 36.00 11.68
N SER A 663 -9.88 37.18 11.10
CA SER A 663 -8.88 38.25 11.25
C SER A 663 -8.86 38.77 12.70
N PRO A 664 -7.80 39.49 13.12
CA PRO A 664 -7.74 40.11 14.46
C PRO A 664 -8.92 41.03 14.81
N LYS A 665 -9.72 41.46 13.82
CA LYS A 665 -10.94 42.25 13.99
C LYS A 665 -12.21 41.40 14.19
N ASN A 666 -12.08 40.10 14.40
CA ASN A 666 -13.19 39.13 14.46
C ASN A 666 -14.09 39.14 13.21
N GLN A 667 -13.48 39.38 12.05
CA GLN A 667 -14.17 39.29 10.76
C GLN A 667 -13.67 38.06 10.02
N TYR A 668 -14.61 37.26 9.50
CA TYR A 668 -14.30 36.15 8.60
C TYR A 668 -13.56 36.67 7.36
N PHE A 669 -12.60 35.90 6.87
CA PHE A 669 -11.77 36.33 5.75
C PHE A 669 -12.61 36.65 4.50
N VAL A 670 -13.64 35.84 4.22
CA VAL A 670 -14.57 36.08 3.11
C VAL A 670 -15.42 37.35 3.25
N SER A 671 -15.52 37.94 4.44
CA SER A 671 -16.19 39.23 4.61
C SER A 671 -15.45 40.38 3.92
N THR A 672 -14.15 40.21 3.63
CA THR A 672 -13.32 41.25 3.02
C THR A 672 -12.74 40.82 1.67
N HIS A 673 -12.48 39.53 1.45
CA HIS A 673 -11.83 39.01 0.24
C HIS A 673 -12.71 37.97 -0.48
N ASP A 674 -12.65 37.95 -1.81
CA ASP A 674 -13.21 36.84 -2.58
C ASP A 674 -12.19 35.70 -2.61
N VAL A 675 -12.60 34.50 -2.21
CA VAL A 675 -11.73 33.33 -2.12
C VAL A 675 -12.17 32.27 -3.13
N LYS A 676 -11.22 31.73 -3.90
CA LYS A 676 -11.41 30.52 -4.72
C LYS A 676 -10.22 29.58 -4.62
N TYR A 677 -10.44 28.30 -4.91
CA TYR A 677 -9.42 27.26 -4.83
C TYR A 677 -9.06 26.72 -6.20
N ILE A 678 -7.81 26.31 -6.37
CA ILE A 678 -7.36 25.54 -7.54
C ILE A 678 -6.53 24.33 -7.05
N PRO A 679 -6.48 23.22 -7.82
CA PRO A 679 -5.63 22.10 -7.44
C PRO A 679 -4.15 22.51 -7.46
N ASN A 680 -3.72 23.07 -8.60
CA ASN A 680 -2.42 23.71 -8.80
C ASN A 680 -2.46 24.52 -10.11
N THR A 681 -1.43 25.33 -10.37
CA THR A 681 -1.41 26.23 -11.54
C THR A 681 -1.31 25.47 -12.86
N THR A 682 -0.59 24.34 -12.88
CA THR A 682 -0.47 23.50 -14.07
C THR A 682 -1.85 23.03 -14.52
N ILE A 683 -2.68 22.55 -13.60
CA ILE A 683 -4.06 22.13 -13.88
C ILE A 683 -4.95 23.32 -14.25
N TRP A 684 -4.79 24.46 -13.57
CA TRP A 684 -5.51 25.70 -13.90
C TRP A 684 -5.24 26.12 -15.36
N LYS A 685 -3.98 26.09 -15.80
CA LYS A 685 -3.59 26.37 -17.19
C LYS A 685 -4.27 25.43 -18.19
N ILE A 686 -4.43 24.15 -17.85
CA ILE A 686 -5.10 23.17 -18.72
C ILE A 686 -6.56 23.53 -18.88
N MET A 687 -7.24 23.73 -17.75
CA MET A 687 -8.66 24.06 -17.72
C MET A 687 -8.92 25.38 -18.47
N ALA A 688 -8.02 26.37 -18.36
CA ALA A 688 -8.19 27.69 -18.97
C ALA A 688 -8.13 27.62 -20.50
N ASN A 689 -7.49 26.58 -21.04
CA ASN A 689 -7.39 26.33 -22.47
C ASN A 689 -8.52 25.44 -23.01
N ARG A 690 -9.42 24.93 -22.16
CA ARG A 690 -10.56 24.13 -22.63
C ARG A 690 -11.57 25.03 -23.34
N LYS A 691 -11.95 24.62 -24.54
CA LYS A 691 -12.96 25.30 -25.36
C LYS A 691 -14.18 24.41 -25.46
N TYR A 692 -15.29 24.88 -24.92
CA TYR A 692 -16.56 24.18 -24.98
C TYR A 692 -17.54 24.91 -25.91
N PRO A 693 -18.51 24.21 -26.52
CA PRO A 693 -19.52 24.87 -27.36
C PRO A 693 -20.34 25.90 -26.58
N GLU A 694 -20.59 27.07 -27.16
CA GLU A 694 -21.37 28.14 -26.51
C GLU A 694 -22.87 27.79 -26.38
N ASN A 695 -23.39 26.96 -27.29
CA ASN A 695 -24.79 26.57 -27.37
C ASN A 695 -25.19 25.44 -26.39
N ARG A 696 -24.38 25.18 -25.36
CA ARG A 696 -24.71 24.24 -24.29
C ARG A 696 -25.92 24.74 -23.49
N LYS A 697 -26.79 23.82 -23.10
CA LYS A 697 -27.93 24.03 -22.20
C LYS A 697 -27.47 24.41 -20.79
N SER A 698 -28.34 25.04 -20.02
CA SER A 698 -28.01 25.62 -18.73
C SER A 698 -27.63 24.59 -17.66
N VAL A 699 -28.53 23.67 -17.31
CA VAL A 699 -28.32 22.73 -16.20
C VAL A 699 -28.95 21.37 -16.49
N ILE A 700 -28.23 20.30 -16.14
CA ILE A 700 -28.81 18.97 -15.93
C ILE A 700 -28.70 18.61 -14.44
N ALA A 701 -29.84 18.31 -13.80
CA ALA A 701 -29.94 18.14 -12.37
C ALA A 701 -30.51 16.77 -11.98
N PHE A 702 -29.94 16.17 -10.93
CA PHE A 702 -30.31 14.87 -10.39
C PHE A 702 -30.55 15.00 -8.89
N GLY A 703 -31.73 14.64 -8.39
CA GLY A 703 -32.04 14.70 -6.96
C GLY A 703 -33.33 13.98 -6.58
N GLY A 704 -33.58 13.79 -5.28
CA GLY A 704 -34.74 13.06 -4.81
C GLY A 704 -34.68 11.56 -5.11
N ALA A 705 -33.49 10.96 -5.00
CA ALA A 705 -33.30 9.53 -5.16
C ALA A 705 -34.14 8.72 -4.15
N LEU A 706 -34.56 7.53 -4.54
CA LEU A 706 -35.30 6.58 -3.69
C LEU A 706 -34.34 5.51 -3.19
N TYR A 707 -34.21 5.37 -1.88
CA TYR A 707 -33.29 4.42 -1.26
C TYR A 707 -34.04 3.27 -0.60
N GLN A 708 -33.35 2.13 -0.45
CA GLN A 708 -33.81 1.08 0.44
C GLN A 708 -33.58 1.48 1.91
N PRO A 709 -34.44 1.06 2.86
CA PRO A 709 -34.30 1.43 4.27
C PRO A 709 -32.94 1.04 4.86
N SER A 710 -32.37 1.93 5.66
CA SER A 710 -31.17 1.67 6.45
C SER A 710 -31.50 0.63 7.54
N GLY A 711 -30.80 -0.52 7.54
CA GLY A 711 -30.99 -1.59 8.55
C GLY A 711 -31.13 -3.02 7.99
N ASN A 712 -31.38 -3.18 6.69
CA ASN A 712 -31.44 -4.51 6.06
C ASN A 712 -30.05 -5.11 5.77
N VAL A 713 -29.00 -4.29 5.78
CA VAL A 713 -27.62 -4.70 5.49
C VAL A 713 -26.82 -4.63 6.78
N LYS A 714 -26.46 -5.80 7.33
CA LYS A 714 -25.57 -5.89 8.50
C LYS A 714 -24.13 -5.97 7.99
N PRO A 715 -23.26 -5.00 8.33
CA PRO A 715 -21.86 -5.06 7.93
C PRO A 715 -21.24 -6.36 8.48
N THR A 716 -20.55 -7.09 7.59
CA THR A 716 -19.85 -8.32 7.95
C THR A 716 -18.40 -8.06 8.30
N ALA A 717 -17.83 -6.93 7.87
CA ALA A 717 -16.50 -6.48 8.27
C ALA A 717 -16.49 -6.05 9.74
N ARG A 718 -15.65 -6.71 10.56
CA ARG A 718 -15.55 -6.49 12.02
C ARG A 718 -14.24 -5.85 12.44
N GLY A 719 -13.24 -5.83 11.57
CA GLY A 719 -11.94 -5.23 11.84
C GLY A 719 -11.19 -4.85 10.57
N ILE A 720 -10.04 -4.20 10.74
CA ILE A 720 -9.27 -3.63 9.63
C ILE A 720 -8.81 -4.70 8.61
N GLU A 721 -8.61 -5.94 9.04
CA GLU A 721 -8.29 -7.07 8.15
C GLU A 721 -9.44 -7.40 7.18
N ASP A 722 -10.70 -7.29 7.61
CA ASP A 722 -11.85 -7.53 6.73
C ASP A 722 -11.96 -6.45 5.65
N PHE A 723 -11.71 -5.18 6.02
CA PHE A 723 -11.62 -4.08 5.06
C PHE A 723 -10.53 -4.32 4.01
N TYR A 724 -9.39 -4.87 4.42
CA TYR A 724 -8.30 -5.20 3.52
C TYR A 724 -8.66 -6.34 2.55
N LYS A 725 -9.37 -7.36 3.00
CA LYS A 725 -9.90 -8.43 2.13
C LYS A 725 -10.89 -7.88 1.11
N ILE A 726 -11.76 -6.97 1.54
CA ILE A 726 -12.74 -6.31 0.66
C ILE A 726 -12.03 -5.45 -0.40
N SER A 727 -11.04 -4.64 0.00
CA SER A 727 -10.18 -3.89 -0.91
C SER A 727 -9.54 -4.76 -2.00
N ASP A 728 -9.03 -5.93 -1.62
CA ASP A 728 -8.43 -6.88 -2.57
C ASP A 728 -9.45 -7.41 -3.60
N ALA A 729 -10.66 -7.76 -3.14
CA ALA A 729 -11.74 -8.23 -4.01
C ALA A 729 -12.16 -7.17 -5.05
N ILE A 730 -12.27 -5.91 -4.63
CA ILE A 730 -12.61 -4.77 -5.49
C ILE A 730 -11.54 -4.57 -6.56
N ASN A 731 -10.27 -4.53 -6.18
CA ASN A 731 -9.17 -4.38 -7.13
C ASN A 731 -9.19 -5.50 -8.19
N LYS A 732 -9.50 -6.73 -7.79
CA LYS A 732 -9.65 -7.88 -8.71
C LYS A 732 -10.81 -7.69 -9.70
N LYS A 733 -11.93 -7.11 -9.26
CA LYS A 733 -13.09 -6.79 -10.12
C LYS A 733 -12.79 -5.64 -11.08
N ILE A 734 -12.21 -4.53 -10.60
CA ILE A 734 -11.79 -3.38 -11.42
C ILE A 734 -10.84 -3.83 -12.54
N GLY A 735 -9.85 -4.68 -12.21
CA GLY A 735 -8.91 -5.23 -13.18
C GLY A 735 -9.54 -6.07 -14.28
N LYS A 736 -10.75 -6.62 -14.04
CA LYS A 736 -11.56 -7.35 -15.03
C LYS A 736 -12.56 -6.46 -15.76
N GLY A 737 -12.59 -5.16 -15.48
CA GLY A 737 -13.58 -4.23 -16.01
C GLY A 737 -14.98 -4.42 -15.41
N ILE A 738 -15.08 -5.07 -14.24
CA ILE A 738 -16.34 -5.28 -13.53
C ILE A 738 -16.49 -4.15 -12.51
N TYR A 739 -17.54 -3.33 -12.69
CA TYR A 739 -17.86 -2.18 -11.85
C TYR A 739 -19.23 -2.39 -11.18
N ASN A 740 -19.37 -3.54 -10.53
CA ASN A 740 -20.48 -3.82 -9.61
C ASN A 740 -19.88 -4.37 -8.32
N PHE A 741 -19.92 -3.56 -7.28
CA PHE A 741 -19.34 -3.84 -5.98
C PHE A 741 -20.40 -4.03 -4.90
N LYS A 742 -21.64 -4.35 -5.27
CA LYS A 742 -22.75 -4.46 -4.32
C LYS A 742 -22.42 -5.35 -3.11
N PRO A 743 -21.88 -6.58 -3.26
CA PRO A 743 -21.51 -7.41 -2.11
C PRO A 743 -20.43 -6.78 -1.22
N GLU A 744 -19.45 -6.11 -1.82
CA GLU A 744 -18.32 -5.49 -1.12
C GLU A 744 -18.76 -4.22 -0.37
N LEU A 745 -19.61 -3.40 -1.00
CA LEU A 745 -20.25 -2.24 -0.39
C LEU A 745 -21.14 -2.68 0.78
N GLU A 746 -21.95 -3.72 0.61
CA GLU A 746 -22.80 -4.27 1.68
C GLU A 746 -21.97 -4.81 2.85
N ALA A 747 -20.84 -5.46 2.58
CA ALA A 747 -19.96 -6.00 3.61
C ALA A 747 -19.35 -4.92 4.52
N ILE A 748 -19.12 -3.71 4.01
CA ILE A 748 -18.66 -2.55 4.79
C ILE A 748 -19.80 -1.64 5.27
N GLY A 749 -21.06 -2.04 5.06
CA GLY A 749 -22.24 -1.37 5.61
C GLY A 749 -22.93 -0.38 4.65
N PHE A 750 -22.57 -0.34 3.38
CA PHE A 750 -23.30 0.42 2.35
C PHE A 750 -24.39 -0.46 1.71
N GLY A 751 -25.64 -0.05 1.76
CA GLY A 751 -26.72 -0.83 1.12
C GLY A 751 -28.11 -0.21 1.16
N GLY A 752 -28.35 0.69 2.11
CA GLY A 752 -29.55 1.54 2.15
C GLY A 752 -29.22 2.88 2.79
N ALA A 753 -30.09 3.86 2.59
CA ALA A 753 -29.91 5.20 3.11
C ALA A 753 -31.25 5.85 3.48
N ASN A 754 -31.20 6.88 4.33
CA ASN A 754 -32.39 7.64 4.65
C ASN A 754 -32.77 8.56 3.48
N TYR A 755 -34.07 8.71 3.21
CA TYR A 755 -34.56 9.62 2.18
C TYR A 755 -34.21 11.07 2.51
N LEU A 756 -33.68 11.81 1.53
CA LEU A 756 -33.29 13.20 1.67
C LEU A 756 -34.29 14.11 0.95
N ALA A 757 -35.33 14.57 1.66
CA ALA A 757 -36.38 15.41 1.08
C ALA A 757 -35.86 16.76 0.53
N GLY A 758 -34.78 17.30 1.12
CA GLY A 758 -34.11 18.52 0.64
C GLY A 758 -33.63 18.40 -0.81
N THR A 759 -33.05 17.25 -1.18
CA THR A 759 -32.47 17.03 -2.51
C THR A 759 -33.50 17.14 -3.63
N LEU A 760 -34.75 16.70 -3.39
CA LEU A 760 -35.84 16.84 -4.34
C LEU A 760 -36.23 18.31 -4.54
N LYS A 761 -36.35 19.06 -3.43
CA LYS A 761 -36.70 20.49 -3.47
C LYS A 761 -35.64 21.31 -4.19
N GLU A 762 -34.36 21.00 -3.98
CA GLU A 762 -33.24 21.66 -4.65
C GLU A 762 -33.35 21.55 -6.17
N VAL A 763 -33.47 20.32 -6.70
CA VAL A 763 -33.48 20.12 -8.15
C VAL A 763 -34.78 20.56 -8.80
N GLN A 764 -35.92 20.46 -8.09
CA GLN A 764 -37.19 21.00 -8.55
C GLN A 764 -37.12 22.53 -8.70
N PHE A 765 -36.55 23.22 -7.72
CA PHE A 765 -36.34 24.67 -7.82
C PHE A 765 -35.48 25.03 -9.03
N VAL A 766 -34.34 24.37 -9.20
CA VAL A 766 -33.43 24.62 -10.34
C VAL A 766 -34.15 24.41 -11.67
N GLY A 767 -35.01 23.40 -11.77
CA GLY A 767 -35.85 23.13 -12.94
C GLY A 767 -36.80 24.27 -13.33
N THR A 768 -37.12 25.19 -12.41
CA THR A 768 -38.00 26.35 -12.70
C THR A 768 -37.26 27.55 -13.30
N LEU A 769 -35.92 27.54 -13.30
CA LEU A 769 -35.13 28.72 -13.63
C LEU A 769 -35.03 29.01 -15.13
N SER A 770 -35.16 27.99 -15.98
CA SER A 770 -35.12 28.09 -17.45
C SER A 770 -35.71 26.83 -18.11
N ASN A 771 -36.22 26.97 -19.34
CA ASN A 771 -36.86 25.90 -20.10
C ASN A 771 -35.87 24.85 -20.66
N ASP A 772 -34.58 25.19 -20.75
CA ASP A 772 -33.53 24.29 -21.25
C ASP A 772 -32.90 23.42 -20.15
N ILE A 773 -33.38 23.54 -18.91
CA ILE A 773 -32.94 22.75 -17.77
C ILE A 773 -33.64 21.39 -17.78
N LYS A 774 -32.87 20.33 -17.51
CA LYS A 774 -33.40 18.96 -17.41
C LYS A 774 -33.22 18.41 -16.01
N VAL A 775 -34.31 17.91 -15.41
CA VAL A 775 -34.31 17.38 -14.04
C VAL A 775 -34.70 15.91 -14.04
N PHE A 776 -33.92 15.09 -13.35
CA PHE A 776 -34.19 13.66 -13.11
C PHE A 776 -34.40 13.42 -11.62
N THR A 777 -35.50 12.77 -11.26
CA THR A 777 -35.88 12.49 -9.87
C THR A 777 -36.38 11.06 -9.68
N GLY A 778 -36.43 10.62 -8.44
CA GLY A 778 -36.89 9.27 -8.09
C GLY A 778 -36.14 8.20 -8.88
N LEU A 779 -36.84 7.23 -9.45
CA LEU A 779 -36.23 6.18 -10.27
C LEU A 779 -35.60 6.68 -11.59
N GLY A 780 -35.89 7.92 -12.02
CA GLY A 780 -35.18 8.55 -13.14
C GLY A 780 -33.73 8.94 -12.80
N MET A 781 -33.41 9.07 -11.51
CA MET A 781 -32.05 9.20 -10.99
C MET A 781 -31.46 7.81 -10.70
N SER A 782 -31.50 6.90 -11.68
CA SER A 782 -30.78 5.63 -11.61
C SER A 782 -29.37 5.77 -12.19
N GLU A 783 -28.45 4.93 -11.72
CA GLU A 783 -27.05 4.93 -12.17
C GLU A 783 -26.97 4.51 -13.65
N SER A 784 -27.76 3.50 -14.02
CA SER A 784 -27.88 3.03 -15.40
C SER A 784 -28.35 4.14 -16.36
N ASN A 785 -29.31 4.96 -15.93
CA ASN A 785 -29.78 6.09 -16.72
C ASN A 785 -28.71 7.18 -16.83
N PHE A 786 -28.01 7.50 -15.74
CA PHE A 786 -26.89 8.44 -15.77
C PHE A 786 -25.78 8.01 -16.74
N LYS A 787 -25.37 6.74 -16.67
CA LYS A 787 -24.38 6.15 -17.60
C LYS A 787 -24.87 6.15 -19.05
N LYS A 788 -26.16 5.89 -19.28
CA LYS A 788 -26.78 6.01 -20.61
C LYS A 788 -26.69 7.44 -21.14
N LEU A 789 -27.00 8.45 -20.34
CA LEU A 789 -26.91 9.88 -20.73
C LEU A 789 -25.46 10.27 -21.09
N ASN A 790 -24.47 9.70 -20.40
CA ASN A 790 -23.06 9.85 -20.76
C ASN A 790 -22.76 9.22 -22.12
N ALA A 791 -23.15 7.95 -22.31
CA ALA A 791 -22.89 7.19 -23.53
C ALA A 791 -23.54 7.82 -24.77
N THR A 792 -24.74 8.42 -24.64
CA THR A 792 -25.41 9.13 -25.73
C THR A 792 -24.85 10.54 -25.97
N GLY A 793 -23.93 11.02 -25.12
CA GLY A 793 -23.40 12.37 -25.19
C GLY A 793 -24.42 13.45 -24.82
N GLU A 794 -25.42 13.12 -24.00
CA GLU A 794 -26.37 14.12 -23.46
C GLU A 794 -25.70 14.93 -22.36
N LEU A 795 -24.90 14.32 -21.47
CA LEU A 795 -24.23 15.04 -20.37
C LEU A 795 -23.32 16.18 -20.86
N LYS A 796 -22.57 15.98 -21.95
CA LYS A 796 -21.68 16.99 -22.55
C LYS A 796 -22.40 18.21 -23.16
N GLN A 797 -23.72 18.21 -23.20
CA GLN A 797 -24.51 19.32 -23.75
C GLN A 797 -24.85 20.39 -22.70
N TYR A 798 -24.48 20.21 -21.44
CA TYR A 798 -24.87 21.12 -20.36
C TYR A 798 -23.66 21.89 -19.79
N LYS A 799 -23.87 23.17 -19.49
CA LYS A 799 -22.90 24.03 -18.80
C LYS A 799 -22.71 23.61 -17.35
N ASN A 800 -23.78 23.20 -16.68
CA ASN A 800 -23.73 22.83 -15.27
C ASN A 800 -24.35 21.46 -15.03
N LEU A 801 -23.72 20.66 -14.17
CA LEU A 801 -24.23 19.38 -13.67
C LEU A 801 -24.45 19.51 -12.16
N LEU A 802 -25.68 19.26 -11.70
CA LEU A 802 -26.04 19.22 -10.29
C LEU A 802 -26.43 17.80 -9.89
N ILE A 803 -25.74 17.23 -8.90
CA ILE A 803 -26.11 15.95 -8.29
C ILE A 803 -26.34 16.20 -6.80
N SER A 804 -27.58 16.01 -6.35
CA SER A 804 -28.02 16.21 -4.97
C SER A 804 -28.45 14.87 -4.38
N THR A 805 -27.63 14.30 -3.49
CA THR A 805 -27.75 12.91 -3.03
C THR A 805 -26.84 12.61 -1.82
N HIS A 806 -26.80 11.37 -1.34
CA HIS A 806 -25.77 10.92 -0.41
C HIS A 806 -24.42 10.77 -1.10
N GLY A 807 -23.38 11.33 -0.48
CA GLY A 807 -21.99 11.17 -0.89
C GLY A 807 -21.20 10.47 0.20
N PHE A 808 -20.10 9.83 -0.19
CA PHE A 808 -19.21 9.16 0.74
C PHE A 808 -17.80 9.14 0.19
N THR A 809 -16.82 9.18 1.09
CA THR A 809 -15.40 9.07 0.78
C THR A 809 -14.84 7.82 1.42
N GLY A 810 -14.05 7.07 0.66
CA GLY A 810 -13.35 5.90 1.17
C GLY A 810 -11.93 6.27 1.59
N ASP A 811 -11.71 6.55 2.88
CA ASP A 811 -10.36 6.90 3.38
C ASP A 811 -9.38 5.73 3.20
N VAL A 812 -9.86 4.51 3.45
CA VAL A 812 -9.09 3.26 3.31
C VAL A 812 -9.02 2.81 1.85
N ILE A 813 -10.10 3.01 1.08
CA ILE A 813 -10.24 2.59 -0.33
C ILE A 813 -10.77 3.79 -1.13
N PRO A 814 -9.91 4.66 -1.67
CA PRO A 814 -10.33 5.87 -2.38
C PRO A 814 -11.20 5.61 -3.59
N GLU A 815 -11.03 4.44 -4.23
CA GLU A 815 -11.85 3.97 -5.33
C GLU A 815 -13.33 3.79 -4.96
N PHE A 816 -13.66 3.73 -3.67
CA PHE A 816 -15.02 3.75 -3.14
C PHE A 816 -15.57 5.14 -2.87
N SER A 817 -14.82 6.21 -3.12
CA SER A 817 -15.44 7.54 -3.06
C SER A 817 -16.47 7.66 -4.17
N GLY A 818 -17.69 8.07 -3.83
CA GLY A 818 -18.83 7.98 -4.75
C GLY A 818 -20.05 8.76 -4.29
N VAL A 819 -21.08 8.69 -5.11
CA VAL A 819 -22.42 9.21 -4.80
C VAL A 819 -23.47 8.14 -5.03
N MET A 820 -24.50 8.13 -4.18
CA MET A 820 -25.58 7.15 -4.27
C MET A 820 -26.63 7.57 -5.31
N PHE A 821 -27.12 6.61 -6.08
CA PHE A 821 -28.27 6.77 -6.98
C PHE A 821 -29.48 6.00 -6.43
N SER A 822 -30.62 6.10 -7.11
CA SER A 822 -31.84 5.38 -6.69
C SER A 822 -31.65 3.87 -6.69
N GLN A 823 -32.25 3.21 -5.70
CA GLN A 823 -32.16 1.78 -5.44
C GLN A 823 -33.52 1.10 -5.70
N PRO A 824 -33.90 0.86 -6.97
CA PRO A 824 -35.19 0.26 -7.31
C PRO A 824 -35.35 -1.15 -6.73
N ASN A 825 -36.60 -1.52 -6.44
CA ASN A 825 -36.95 -2.91 -6.12
C ASN A 825 -36.64 -3.80 -7.33
N GLY A 826 -35.75 -4.79 -7.14
CA GLY A 826 -35.27 -5.66 -8.22
C GLY A 826 -33.90 -5.28 -8.80
N GLY A 827 -33.28 -4.17 -8.35
CA GLY A 827 -31.95 -3.73 -8.78
C GLY A 827 -31.94 -2.82 -10.02
N ASP A 828 -30.81 -2.14 -10.24
CA ASP A 828 -30.61 -1.21 -11.37
C ASP A 828 -29.83 -1.88 -12.51
N GLY A 829 -30.39 -2.97 -13.06
CA GLY A 829 -29.71 -3.79 -14.06
C GLY A 829 -28.45 -4.46 -13.50
N ASN A 830 -27.30 -4.20 -14.12
CA ASN A 830 -26.00 -4.71 -13.68
C ASN A 830 -25.23 -3.72 -12.79
N GLU A 831 -25.85 -2.61 -12.41
CA GLU A 831 -25.22 -1.56 -11.61
C GLU A 831 -25.36 -1.83 -10.11
N ASP A 832 -24.47 -1.26 -9.31
CA ASP A 832 -24.50 -1.40 -7.85
C ASP A 832 -25.24 -0.26 -7.14
N THR A 833 -25.74 0.73 -7.89
CA THR A 833 -26.47 1.95 -7.45
C THR A 833 -25.57 3.04 -6.86
N PHE A 834 -24.26 2.95 -7.08
CA PHE A 834 -23.27 3.93 -6.64
C PHE A 834 -22.41 4.37 -7.81
N LEU A 835 -22.40 5.67 -8.10
CA LEU A 835 -21.47 6.21 -9.11
C LEU A 835 -20.12 6.48 -8.45
N LEU A 836 -19.14 5.62 -8.69
CA LEU A 836 -17.83 5.65 -8.02
C LEU A 836 -16.77 6.44 -8.81
N ALA A 837 -15.72 6.90 -8.11
CA ALA A 837 -14.62 7.67 -8.69
C ALA A 837 -13.95 7.03 -9.93
N PRO A 838 -13.70 5.69 -10.00
CA PRO A 838 -13.16 5.02 -11.20
C PRO A 838 -14.09 5.04 -12.42
N GLU A 839 -15.36 5.34 -12.21
CA GLU A 839 -16.38 5.45 -13.26
C GLU A 839 -16.55 6.90 -13.69
N ILE A 840 -16.52 7.82 -12.73
CA ILE A 840 -16.59 9.27 -12.96
C ILE A 840 -15.46 9.72 -13.90
N VAL A 841 -14.22 9.23 -13.72
CA VAL A 841 -13.10 9.58 -14.61
C VAL A 841 -13.32 9.20 -16.09
N LYS A 842 -14.28 8.31 -16.38
CA LYS A 842 -14.61 7.87 -17.75
C LYS A 842 -15.79 8.65 -18.35
N LEU A 843 -16.38 9.59 -17.60
CA LEU A 843 -17.41 10.46 -18.13
C LEU A 843 -16.81 11.42 -19.17
N ASN A 844 -17.65 11.87 -20.08
CA ASN A 844 -17.31 12.86 -21.09
C ASN A 844 -18.18 14.09 -20.89
N LEU A 845 -17.65 15.06 -20.16
CA LEU A 845 -18.32 16.30 -19.78
C LEU A 845 -17.70 17.48 -20.54
N ASN A 846 -18.54 18.47 -20.85
CA ASN A 846 -18.11 19.82 -21.20
C ASN A 846 -18.78 20.76 -20.20
N ALA A 847 -18.51 20.58 -18.90
CA ALA A 847 -19.19 21.33 -17.85
C ALA A 847 -18.31 22.48 -17.38
N ASP A 848 -18.90 23.66 -17.23
CA ASP A 848 -18.27 24.80 -16.56
C ASP A 848 -18.23 24.57 -15.04
N LEU A 849 -19.29 23.95 -14.50
CA LEU A 849 -19.40 23.61 -13.07
C LEU A 849 -20.08 22.25 -12.85
N VAL A 850 -19.47 21.41 -12.02
CA VAL A 850 -20.12 20.25 -11.40
C VAL A 850 -20.37 20.54 -9.93
N VAL A 851 -21.62 20.45 -9.48
CA VAL A 851 -22.00 20.63 -8.08
C VAL A 851 -22.42 19.29 -7.49
N LEU A 852 -21.76 18.86 -6.41
CA LEU A 852 -22.21 17.73 -5.60
C LEU A 852 -22.79 18.25 -4.29
N SER A 853 -24.11 18.32 -4.23
CA SER A 853 -24.86 18.59 -3.00
C SER A 853 -24.99 17.28 -2.23
N ALA A 854 -23.88 16.86 -1.64
CA ALA A 854 -23.71 15.55 -1.01
C ALA A 854 -22.62 15.62 0.07
N CYS A 855 -22.81 14.90 1.18
CA CYS A 855 -21.91 14.92 2.34
C CYS A 855 -20.48 14.47 2.01
N ASP A 856 -19.49 15.11 2.64
CA ASP A 856 -18.07 14.72 2.65
C ASP A 856 -17.40 14.61 1.25
N THR A 857 -18.04 15.13 0.19
CA THR A 857 -17.60 14.93 -1.21
C THR A 857 -16.28 15.59 -1.58
N GLY A 858 -15.82 16.57 -0.80
CA GLY A 858 -14.57 17.30 -0.98
C GLY A 858 -13.36 16.67 -0.26
N LEU A 859 -13.55 15.59 0.51
CA LEU A 859 -12.49 15.07 1.39
C LEU A 859 -11.49 14.15 0.68
N GLY A 860 -11.92 13.25 -0.21
CA GLY A 860 -11.01 12.34 -0.93
C GLY A 860 -9.92 11.70 -0.05
N LYS A 861 -8.84 11.19 -0.67
CA LYS A 861 -7.63 10.77 0.05
C LYS A 861 -6.46 11.66 -0.34
N LEU A 862 -5.67 12.05 0.65
CA LEU A 862 -4.39 12.70 0.41
C LEU A 862 -3.34 11.70 -0.04
N TYR A 863 -2.77 11.96 -1.20
CA TYR A 863 -1.55 11.32 -1.67
C TYR A 863 -0.40 12.31 -1.49
N GLY A 864 0.65 11.88 -0.79
CA GLY A 864 1.86 12.66 -0.58
C GLY A 864 2.47 13.05 -1.92
N GLY A 865 2.55 14.35 -2.19
CA GLY A 865 3.05 14.85 -3.47
C GLY A 865 2.05 14.79 -4.65
N GLU A 866 0.75 14.61 -4.40
CA GLU A 866 -0.28 14.67 -5.44
C GLU A 866 -1.56 15.40 -4.99
N GLY A 867 -1.69 15.70 -3.69
CA GLY A 867 -2.85 16.41 -3.12
C GLY A 867 -4.05 15.50 -2.90
N ILE A 868 -5.25 16.09 -2.82
CA ILE A 868 -6.50 15.33 -2.67
C ILE A 868 -6.85 14.64 -3.99
N ASN A 869 -6.91 13.31 -3.95
CA ASN A 869 -7.46 12.50 -5.02
C ASN A 869 -8.81 11.92 -4.57
N GLY A 870 -9.86 12.12 -5.35
CA GLY A 870 -11.23 11.75 -4.99
C GLY A 870 -12.22 12.28 -6.02
N LEU A 871 -13.45 12.59 -5.59
CA LEU A 871 -14.49 13.05 -6.51
C LEU A 871 -14.11 14.34 -7.25
N ASN A 872 -13.40 15.26 -6.60
CA ASN A 872 -12.92 16.49 -7.24
C ASN A 872 -12.06 16.21 -8.47
N SER A 873 -10.94 15.49 -8.29
CA SER A 873 -10.04 15.13 -9.39
C SER A 873 -10.76 14.31 -10.46
N SER A 874 -11.67 13.40 -10.07
CA SER A 874 -12.44 12.60 -11.02
C SER A 874 -13.30 13.44 -11.97
N PHE A 875 -14.04 14.43 -11.44
CA PHE A 875 -14.86 15.31 -12.29
C PHE A 875 -14.02 16.30 -13.12
N LEU A 876 -12.90 16.77 -12.59
CA LEU A 876 -11.96 17.59 -13.34
C LEU A 876 -11.38 16.81 -14.53
N VAL A 877 -11.02 15.53 -14.34
CA VAL A 877 -10.59 14.61 -15.42
C VAL A 877 -11.71 14.37 -16.43
N ALA A 878 -12.93 14.19 -15.96
CA ALA A 878 -14.11 13.96 -16.80
C ALA A 878 -14.47 15.13 -17.75
N GLY A 879 -13.84 16.31 -17.59
CA GLY A 879 -14.11 17.49 -18.42
C GLY A 879 -14.95 18.57 -17.73
N SER A 880 -14.91 18.64 -16.40
CA SER A 880 -15.42 19.81 -15.66
C SER A 880 -14.33 20.88 -15.49
N ASN A 881 -14.65 22.16 -15.70
CA ASN A 881 -13.73 23.29 -15.44
C ASN A 881 -13.64 23.64 -13.96
N ALA A 882 -14.67 23.33 -13.17
CA ALA A 882 -14.71 23.56 -11.74
C ALA A 882 -15.68 22.63 -11.03
N THR A 883 -15.39 22.33 -9.78
CA THR A 883 -16.30 21.59 -8.89
C THR A 883 -16.72 22.46 -7.71
N LEU A 884 -17.93 22.19 -7.19
CA LEU A 884 -18.41 22.70 -5.91
C LEU A 884 -18.78 21.50 -5.04
N LEU A 885 -17.97 21.23 -4.02
CA LEU A 885 -18.05 20.02 -3.18
C LEU A 885 -18.10 20.39 -1.70
N SER A 886 -18.68 19.52 -0.87
CA SER A 886 -18.79 19.76 0.57
C SER A 886 -17.63 19.13 1.37
N LEU A 887 -17.11 19.83 2.37
CA LEU A 887 -16.10 19.30 3.30
C LEU A 887 -16.68 18.45 4.44
N TRP A 888 -17.99 18.52 4.67
CA TRP A 888 -18.70 17.83 5.74
C TRP A 888 -20.20 17.73 5.48
N PRO A 889 -20.95 16.90 6.23
CA PRO A 889 -22.40 16.82 6.11
C PRO A 889 -23.06 18.19 6.26
N VAL A 890 -23.91 18.55 5.31
CA VAL A 890 -24.47 19.89 5.20
C VAL A 890 -25.86 19.96 5.82
N ASP A 891 -26.20 21.11 6.41
CA ASP A 891 -27.57 21.40 6.85
C ASP A 891 -28.49 21.59 5.64
N ASP A 892 -29.70 21.01 5.69
CA ASP A 892 -30.69 21.07 4.61
C ASP A 892 -31.09 22.51 4.25
N ALA A 893 -31.26 23.39 5.24
CA ALA A 893 -31.74 24.76 4.99
C ALA A 893 -30.62 25.66 4.45
N GLY A 894 -29.41 25.58 5.02
CA GLY A 894 -28.23 26.29 4.51
C GLY A 894 -27.87 25.89 3.07
N THR A 895 -27.97 24.59 2.77
CA THR A 895 -27.72 24.06 1.42
C THR A 895 -28.77 24.53 0.43
N ALA A 896 -30.05 24.44 0.79
CA ALA A 896 -31.14 24.92 -0.06
C ALA A 896 -30.96 26.42 -0.40
N LEU A 897 -30.68 27.26 0.60
CA LEU A 897 -30.42 28.69 0.39
C LEU A 897 -29.21 28.92 -0.54
N THR A 898 -28.13 28.17 -0.34
CA THR A 898 -26.92 28.28 -1.17
C THR A 898 -27.21 27.89 -2.62
N MET A 899 -27.80 26.71 -2.85
CA MET A 899 -28.07 26.19 -4.19
C MET A 899 -29.09 27.03 -4.94
N GLN A 900 -30.16 27.47 -4.28
CA GLN A 900 -31.18 28.32 -4.90
C GLN A 900 -30.59 29.65 -5.37
N ASN A 901 -29.83 30.34 -4.50
CA ASN A 901 -29.25 31.63 -4.86
C ASN A 901 -28.12 31.51 -5.89
N LEU A 902 -27.31 30.46 -5.80
CA LEU A 902 -26.24 30.19 -6.76
C LEU A 902 -26.83 29.95 -8.15
N PHE A 903 -27.70 28.96 -8.30
CA PHE A 903 -28.26 28.62 -9.61
C PHE A 903 -29.13 29.74 -10.18
N LYS A 904 -29.89 30.46 -9.35
CA LYS A 904 -30.65 31.64 -9.79
C LYS A 904 -29.74 32.67 -10.45
N LYS A 905 -28.62 33.03 -9.82
CA LYS A 905 -27.67 34.01 -10.35
C LYS A 905 -26.91 33.50 -11.58
N ILE A 906 -26.38 32.27 -11.56
CA ILE A 906 -25.60 31.78 -12.71
C ILE A 906 -26.48 31.52 -13.95
N VAL A 907 -27.72 31.05 -13.77
CA VAL A 907 -28.64 30.77 -14.89
C VAL A 907 -29.30 32.04 -15.40
N GLN A 908 -29.88 32.86 -14.52
CA GLN A 908 -30.70 34.00 -14.95
C GLN A 908 -29.89 35.29 -15.19
N GLN A 909 -28.73 35.43 -14.55
CA GLN A 909 -27.91 36.65 -14.63
C GLN A 909 -26.57 36.40 -15.32
N ASN A 910 -26.30 35.16 -15.77
CA ASN A 910 -25.00 34.73 -16.31
C ASN A 910 -23.83 35.12 -15.39
N ALA A 911 -24.09 35.13 -14.07
CA ALA A 911 -23.08 35.46 -13.07
C ALA A 911 -22.05 34.34 -12.99
N LYS A 912 -20.81 34.71 -12.66
CA LYS A 912 -19.76 33.72 -12.40
C LYS A 912 -19.97 33.05 -11.04
N ALA A 913 -19.77 31.74 -11.01
CA ALA A 913 -19.99 30.91 -9.83
C ALA A 913 -19.12 31.30 -8.60
N PRO A 914 -17.79 31.52 -8.72
CA PRO A 914 -16.97 31.83 -7.55
C PRO A 914 -17.35 33.17 -6.89
N GLU A 915 -17.56 34.23 -7.68
CA GLU A 915 -18.00 35.54 -7.17
C GLU A 915 -19.40 35.43 -6.53
N THR A 916 -20.30 34.68 -7.16
CA THR A 916 -21.65 34.44 -6.62
C THR A 916 -21.60 33.72 -5.27
N LEU A 917 -20.76 32.68 -5.14
CA LEU A 917 -20.62 31.94 -3.90
C LEU A 917 -20.07 32.81 -2.76
N ASN A 918 -19.07 33.65 -3.03
CA ASN A 918 -18.54 34.59 -2.05
C ASN A 918 -19.60 35.60 -1.59
N GLN A 919 -20.42 36.13 -2.52
CA GLN A 919 -21.55 37.00 -2.17
C GLN A 919 -22.57 36.29 -1.26
N ILE A 920 -22.93 35.04 -1.59
CA ILE A 920 -23.87 34.25 -0.78
C ILE A 920 -23.32 34.05 0.63
N LYS A 921 -22.04 33.70 0.78
CA LYS A 921 -21.38 33.57 2.09
C LYS A 921 -21.45 34.87 2.90
N ARG A 922 -21.21 36.03 2.27
CA ARG A 922 -21.36 37.35 2.92
C ARG A 922 -22.81 37.61 3.34
N SER A 923 -23.80 37.25 2.53
CA SER A 923 -25.21 37.38 2.89
C SER A 923 -25.61 36.52 4.09
N PHE A 924 -25.08 35.30 4.21
CA PHE A 924 -25.22 34.50 5.42
C PHE A 924 -24.63 35.21 6.64
N ILE A 925 -23.39 35.70 6.54
CA ILE A 925 -22.68 36.39 7.62
C ILE A 925 -23.39 37.68 8.05
N ASN A 926 -24.00 38.41 7.11
CA ASN A 926 -24.74 39.64 7.39
C ASN A 926 -26.14 39.41 7.98
N GLY A 927 -26.60 38.16 8.04
CA GLY A 927 -27.92 37.82 8.56
C GLY A 927 -29.06 38.01 7.55
N ASP A 928 -28.77 38.18 6.26
CA ASP A 928 -29.79 38.38 5.20
C ASP A 928 -30.77 37.21 5.11
N PHE A 929 -30.33 36.01 5.51
CA PHE A 929 -31.16 34.80 5.54
C PHE A 929 -31.72 34.50 6.94
N GLY A 930 -31.41 35.33 7.94
CA GLY A 930 -31.77 35.17 9.35
C GLY A 930 -30.56 34.89 10.24
N GLU A 931 -30.57 35.44 11.46
CA GLU A 931 -29.43 35.38 12.41
C GLU A 931 -28.94 33.96 12.68
N ARG A 932 -29.86 32.98 12.71
CA ARG A 932 -29.50 31.58 12.95
C ARG A 932 -28.51 31.03 11.93
N TYR A 933 -28.49 31.56 10.70
CA TYR A 933 -27.65 31.04 9.62
C TYR A 933 -26.30 31.74 9.48
N MET A 934 -25.97 32.70 10.36
CA MET A 934 -24.69 33.40 10.34
C MET A 934 -23.51 32.48 10.71
N HIS A 935 -23.77 31.38 11.41
CA HIS A 935 -22.74 30.44 11.83
C HIS A 935 -22.11 29.71 10.62
N PRO A 936 -20.77 29.50 10.59
CA PRO A 936 -20.06 28.84 9.49
C PRO A 936 -20.61 27.49 9.05
N GLN A 937 -21.25 26.73 9.96
CA GLN A 937 -21.86 25.44 9.62
C GLN A 937 -22.80 25.49 8.40
N PHE A 938 -23.44 26.64 8.14
CA PHE A 938 -24.43 26.78 7.08
C PHE A 938 -23.84 27.24 5.74
N TRP A 939 -22.71 27.95 5.75
CA TRP A 939 -22.18 28.62 4.55
C TRP A 939 -20.75 28.21 4.17
N ALA A 940 -19.96 27.69 5.11
CA ALA A 940 -18.60 27.21 4.88
C ALA A 940 -18.43 25.79 4.30
N PRO A 941 -19.43 24.87 4.28
CA PRO A 941 -19.16 23.50 3.83
C PRO A 941 -18.70 23.42 2.37
N PHE A 942 -19.23 24.28 1.49
CA PHE A 942 -19.01 24.20 0.05
C PHE A 942 -17.76 24.97 -0.41
N LEU A 943 -16.81 24.24 -0.99
CA LEU A 943 -15.61 24.77 -1.62
C LEU A 943 -15.70 24.74 -3.14
N TYR A 944 -15.44 25.90 -3.76
CA TYR A 944 -15.30 26.03 -5.20
C TYR A 944 -13.85 25.75 -5.62
N ASN A 945 -13.63 24.74 -6.47
CA ASN A 945 -12.31 24.33 -6.93
C ASN A 945 -12.24 24.31 -8.46
N GLY A 946 -11.50 25.24 -9.07
CA GLY A 946 -11.42 25.38 -10.53
C GLY A 946 -11.30 26.83 -11.02
N ILE A 947 -11.74 27.10 -12.26
CA ILE A 947 -11.49 28.38 -12.97
C ILE A 947 -12.48 29.48 -12.69
#